data_AF-F0H619-F1
#
_entry.id   AF-F0H619-F1
#
_cell.length_a   1.000
_cell.length_b   1.000
_cell.length_c   1.000
_cell.angle_alpha   90.00
_cell.angle_beta   90.00
_cell.angle_gamma   90.00
#
_symmetry.space_group_name_H-M   'P 1'
#
loop_
_entity.id
_entity.type
_entity.pdbx_description
1 polymer ?
#
loop_
_entity_poly.entity_id
_entity_poly.type
_entity_poly.pdbx_seq_one_letter_code
_entity_poly.pdbx_strand_id
1 'polypeptide(L)'
;MNTFFTPKTSKMKWLLSCVIVLSFLVSCADETMLNSTDVKQTTEKNIGETSRIGISGNACVELADVSSSLDGNTTTTRAVSVNSKYLPVIEGTELKARIFIVRVDKNAKTMIDGKEAMDGNKVVLGAGEVKFDKVSYNSDGSIDVKTNDMVEFHWLNDKAFTPKQNEEWYVCGIIGGEYNPDFDRERKNMSLDDKTRRRAEKLYHFYVDFDPNHSPYHNQLDANGNIRVTVPYATGWMKLQMKDGKINFDKWKFRLLGTMIRFKVKRNTDLVKPEGHKYAFASSQITARGGFLMMPPSLFRSNADLAMDHSFGLDCELRPWTNSIESNFYWMYENDRQIHFNNPGNVNPLDESADYGSPLYEYRYTFDASAMRKGKEKAEYDEFYVWGMPIPKLNYIGQTMLTAERGGFMLGRKQKGNPRYPYADEWLVGQSKPQEWSGEFKVLDFKSKKVKGCGFSTEVGVCRPRFSEMRDGKPAYPWANPLERLAVTNSKTDEMGFHDTNAPHPNEADYGWVNNWSLKSADMKMRFALNNGTMKPQDYHLPTGEEWGIALPNILTSIYNGTLPIGLTGWNNIKSAPNPYFEMFDPEEDDMRPIITAGETHNSNKADIQEERFWNNKPIFYSYFMQDKSRLELYAIRFYGNNKEAQSHKDRRPYGNRYRCAYRWRFMDAGGPDATNDGQGMRLVVQSRWIGNANVTVRDIMDDKWWGECSDSNPLYRTDCYRVLPCVGYPFPKGGATWRMAYWSRTRWKYDTYDKDNEHSNKTFCYRVLSKDGFDRGHNDNATLHYGVRLMVNRDVDEFGKRAPRQLQKDKDEQRLIRRK
;
A
#
# COMPACT_ATOMS: atom_id res chain seq x y z
N MET A 1 50.80 -1.08 -27.54
CA MET A 1 50.15 -0.35 -28.64
C MET A 1 48.71 -0.09 -28.25
N ASN A 2 48.14 1.11 -28.27
CA ASN A 2 48.57 2.52 -28.21
C ASN A 2 47.33 3.29 -28.70
N THR A 3 46.79 4.22 -27.90
CA THR A 3 46.11 5.49 -28.33
C THR A 3 44.91 5.42 -29.33
N PHE A 4 43.79 6.14 -29.23
CA PHE A 4 43.19 7.14 -28.31
C PHE A 4 41.72 7.36 -28.82
N PHE A 5 40.79 8.27 -28.45
CA PHE A 5 40.54 9.40 -27.51
C PHE A 5 39.00 9.71 -27.65
N THR A 6 38.18 10.38 -26.81
CA THR A 6 38.18 10.91 -25.42
C THR A 6 36.70 11.10 -25.00
N PRO A 7 36.30 10.94 -23.72
CA PRO A 7 35.16 11.67 -23.16
C PRO A 7 35.56 12.65 -22.05
N LYS A 8 34.93 13.83 -22.02
CA LYS A 8 35.30 14.98 -21.16
C LYS A 8 34.40 15.12 -19.92
N THR A 9 35.05 15.12 -18.74
CA THR A 9 34.83 16.00 -17.55
C THR A 9 33.43 16.28 -16.97
N SER A 10 33.24 16.39 -15.65
CA SER A 10 34.01 15.92 -14.47
C SER A 10 33.30 16.27 -13.15
N LYS A 11 33.30 15.30 -12.21
CA LYS A 11 33.49 15.45 -10.74
C LYS A 11 32.97 16.72 -10.02
N MET A 12 32.21 16.49 -8.95
CA MET A 12 32.44 17.18 -7.67
C MET A 12 32.70 16.13 -6.57
N LYS A 13 33.59 16.40 -5.62
CA LYS A 13 34.00 15.46 -4.56
C LYS A 13 33.93 16.11 -3.18
N TRP A 14 33.68 15.27 -2.18
CA TRP A 14 33.72 15.59 -0.75
C TRP A 14 35.12 16.03 -0.29
N LEU A 15 35.16 16.82 0.78
CA LEU A 15 36.12 16.64 1.88
C LEU A 15 35.59 17.24 3.19
N LEU A 16 36.10 16.73 4.31
CA LEU A 16 35.71 17.02 5.69
C LEU A 16 36.98 17.41 6.47
N SER A 17 36.90 18.36 7.40
CA SER A 17 37.95 18.60 8.41
C SER A 17 37.40 19.38 9.61
N CYS A 18 37.90 19.08 10.81
CA CYS A 18 37.59 19.76 12.05
C CYS A 18 38.87 20.15 12.78
N VAL A 19 38.94 21.36 13.34
CA VAL A 19 39.89 21.77 14.39
C VAL A 19 39.15 22.66 15.39
N ILE A 20 39.42 22.50 16.68
CA ILE A 20 38.86 23.30 17.77
C ILE A 20 40.02 23.99 18.50
N VAL A 21 39.91 25.29 18.73
CA VAL A 21 40.60 26.00 19.83
C VAL A 21 39.62 27.04 20.40
N LEU A 22 39.50 27.08 21.73
CA LEU A 22 38.77 28.11 22.49
C LEU A 22 39.76 29.08 23.14
N SER A 23 39.37 30.35 23.30
CA SER A 23 39.59 31.13 24.54
C SER A 23 38.79 32.43 24.55
N PHE A 24 38.54 32.94 25.76
CA PHE A 24 37.71 34.12 26.05
C PHE A 24 38.49 35.44 25.92
N LEU A 25 37.75 36.54 25.79
CA LEU A 25 37.88 37.66 26.73
C LEU A 25 36.58 38.50 26.78
N VAL A 26 36.39 39.22 27.88
CA VAL A 26 35.23 40.10 28.15
C VAL A 26 35.74 41.52 28.42
N SER A 27 35.06 42.53 27.89
CA SER A 27 35.19 43.93 28.33
C SER A 27 33.90 44.70 28.06
N CYS A 28 33.77 45.89 28.62
CA CYS A 28 32.52 46.67 28.69
C CYS A 28 32.67 48.11 28.16
N ALA A 29 31.53 48.80 28.12
CA ALA A 29 31.33 50.24 28.03
C ALA A 29 31.43 50.90 26.64
N ASP A 30 30.55 51.89 26.46
CA ASP A 30 30.48 52.80 25.31
C ASP A 30 31.54 53.90 25.38
N GLU A 31 31.99 54.38 24.22
CA GLU A 31 32.24 55.81 24.03
C GLU A 31 32.09 56.20 22.55
N THR A 32 31.63 57.42 22.28
CA THR A 32 31.33 57.91 20.93
C THR A 32 32.45 58.80 20.39
N MET A 33 32.91 58.57 19.14
CA MET A 33 33.14 59.64 18.15
C MET A 33 33.55 59.10 16.77
N LEU A 34 32.96 59.75 15.76
CA LEU A 34 33.20 59.70 14.31
C LEU A 34 34.65 59.46 13.83
N ASN A 35 34.86 58.55 12.87
CA ASN A 35 34.85 58.95 11.45
C ASN A 35 34.87 57.80 10.42
N SER A 36 34.53 58.14 9.18
CA SER A 36 34.19 57.27 8.05
C SER A 36 35.30 56.35 7.50
N THR A 37 34.92 55.13 7.12
CA THR A 37 35.25 54.60 5.77
C THR A 37 34.12 53.68 5.28
N ASP A 38 33.60 53.91 4.07
CA ASP A 38 32.46 53.15 3.52
C ASP A 38 32.85 51.71 3.14
N VAL A 39 32.64 50.77 4.05
CA VAL A 39 32.46 49.35 3.70
C VAL A 39 30.96 49.07 3.71
N LYS A 40 30.36 49.04 2.51
CA LYS A 40 28.98 48.58 2.33
C LYS A 40 28.87 47.08 2.57
N GLN A 41 28.81 46.69 3.85
CA GLN A 41 28.14 45.44 4.21
C GLN A 41 26.70 45.53 3.70
N THR A 42 26.33 44.63 2.80
CA THR A 42 24.93 44.43 2.41
C THR A 42 24.22 43.87 3.64
N THR A 43 23.61 44.75 4.43
CA THR A 43 22.79 44.34 5.57
C THR A 43 21.68 43.44 5.07
N GLU A 44 21.65 42.20 5.55
CA GLU A 44 20.48 41.35 5.37
C GLU A 44 19.30 42.09 6.00
N LYS A 45 18.36 42.47 5.14
CA LYS A 45 17.23 43.30 5.55
C LYS A 45 16.27 42.40 6.31
N ASN A 46 16.36 42.39 7.63
CA ASN A 46 15.36 41.77 8.50
C ASN A 46 14.00 42.38 8.16
N ILE A 47 13.15 41.63 7.46
CA ILE A 47 11.83 42.06 7.00
C ILE A 47 10.80 41.49 7.98
N GLY A 48 10.31 42.37 8.85
CA GLY A 48 9.34 42.08 9.89
C GLY A 48 9.72 42.82 11.16
N GLU A 49 8.96 43.85 11.53
CA GLU A 49 9.10 44.43 12.86
C GLU A 49 8.72 43.39 13.92
N THR A 50 9.60 43.19 14.91
CA THR A 50 9.36 42.28 16.03
C THR A 50 9.02 43.05 17.30
N SER A 51 8.42 42.37 18.27
CA SER A 51 8.25 42.89 19.63
C SER A 51 8.56 41.83 20.67
N ARG A 52 9.19 42.20 21.79
CA ARG A 52 9.42 41.28 22.91
C ARG A 52 8.32 41.41 23.95
N ILE A 53 7.60 40.32 24.21
CA ILE A 53 6.47 40.26 25.14
C ILE A 53 6.80 39.27 26.24
N GLY A 54 6.60 39.67 27.49
CA GLY A 54 6.78 38.79 28.64
C GLY A 54 5.71 37.71 28.67
N ILE A 55 6.10 36.48 28.94
CA ILE A 55 5.23 35.32 29.06
C ILE A 55 5.48 34.67 30.42
N SER A 56 4.41 34.30 31.14
CA SER A 56 4.55 33.61 32.43
C SER A 56 3.31 32.82 32.81
N GLY A 57 3.50 31.62 33.34
CA GLY A 57 2.44 30.81 33.94
C GLY A 57 2.73 29.32 33.94
N ASN A 58 1.74 28.53 34.35
CA ASN A 58 1.81 27.09 34.47
C ASN A 58 0.72 26.44 33.60
N ALA A 59 1.14 25.63 32.62
CA ALA A 59 0.28 24.94 31.66
C ALA A 59 0.42 23.42 31.80
N CYS A 60 -0.51 22.67 31.21
CA CYS A 60 -0.53 21.21 31.24
C CYS A 60 -0.70 20.65 29.82
N VAL A 61 -0.02 19.55 29.51
CA VAL A 61 -0.24 18.73 28.31
C VAL A 61 -1.03 17.49 28.74
N GLU A 62 -2.28 17.40 28.28
CA GLU A 62 -3.16 16.27 28.57
C GLU A 62 -2.92 15.14 27.56
N LEU A 63 -2.63 13.93 28.03
CA LEU A 63 -2.52 12.76 27.17
C LEU A 63 -3.84 12.48 26.45
N ALA A 64 -3.73 12.00 25.21
CA ALA A 64 -4.88 11.41 24.51
C ALA A 64 -5.40 10.16 25.24
N ASP A 65 -6.73 10.02 25.30
CA ASP A 65 -7.36 8.75 25.69
C ASP A 65 -7.05 7.68 24.63
N VAL A 66 -6.60 6.51 25.07
CA VAL A 66 -6.21 5.40 24.18
C VAL A 66 -7.20 4.25 24.26
N SER A 67 -7.70 3.83 23.09
CA SER A 67 -8.38 2.54 22.92
C SER A 67 -7.41 1.46 22.44
N SER A 68 -7.54 0.27 23.01
CA SER A 68 -6.86 -0.96 22.58
C SER A 68 -7.73 -1.84 21.68
N SER A 69 -8.96 -1.44 21.37
CA SER A 69 -9.86 -2.19 20.48
C SER A 69 -10.60 -1.32 19.47
N LEU A 70 -10.84 -1.92 18.31
CA LEU A 70 -11.63 -1.37 17.19
C LEU A 70 -13.05 -1.94 17.16
N ASP A 71 -13.30 -3.01 17.91
CA ASP A 71 -14.54 -3.80 17.85
C ASP A 71 -15.50 -3.52 19.03
N GLY A 72 -15.23 -2.46 19.81
CA GLY A 72 -16.10 -1.95 20.86
C GLY A 72 -15.81 -2.42 22.30
N ASN A 73 -16.23 -1.58 23.26
CA ASN A 73 -16.25 -1.82 24.72
C ASN A 73 -14.97 -2.42 25.35
N THR A 74 -13.81 -1.85 25.03
CA THR A 74 -12.69 -1.78 26.00
C THR A 74 -12.75 -0.46 26.76
N THR A 75 -12.51 -0.49 28.06
CA THR A 75 -12.31 0.73 28.88
C THR A 75 -11.21 1.59 28.25
N THR A 76 -11.48 2.86 27.98
CA THR A 76 -10.44 3.80 27.54
C THR A 76 -9.46 4.03 28.69
N THR A 77 -8.17 3.91 28.38
CA THR A 77 -7.09 4.20 29.32
C THR A 77 -6.34 5.43 28.82
N ARG A 78 -6.05 6.38 29.70
CA ARG A 78 -4.99 7.37 29.41
C ARG A 78 -3.70 6.59 29.14
N ALA A 79 -2.95 7.05 28.14
CA ALA A 79 -2.17 6.15 27.26
C ALA A 79 -1.33 5.07 27.96
N VAL A 80 -1.60 3.80 27.63
CA VAL A 80 -0.68 2.69 27.96
C VAL A 80 0.60 2.80 27.12
N SER A 81 1.61 3.37 27.76
CA SER A 81 3.03 3.23 27.43
C SER A 81 3.43 3.55 26.00
N VAL A 82 3.49 4.85 25.72
CA VAL A 82 4.71 5.41 25.11
C VAL A 82 5.80 5.49 26.21
N ASN A 83 6.23 4.29 26.62
CA ASN A 83 7.14 3.96 27.73
C ASN A 83 7.02 4.83 29.01
N SER A 84 5.80 4.98 29.56
CA SER A 84 5.45 5.64 30.84
C SER A 84 6.00 7.06 31.11
N LYS A 85 6.72 7.67 30.16
CA LYS A 85 7.43 8.94 30.33
C LYS A 85 7.33 9.88 29.13
N TYR A 86 6.99 9.39 27.93
CA TYR A 86 7.21 10.16 26.71
C TYR A 86 5.91 10.43 25.96
N LEU A 87 5.36 11.64 26.13
CA LEU A 87 4.91 12.32 24.92
C LEU A 87 6.11 12.47 23.98
N PRO A 88 5.91 12.48 22.65
CA PRO A 88 7.00 12.42 21.67
C PRO A 88 7.72 13.77 21.50
N VAL A 89 7.97 14.47 22.61
CA VAL A 89 8.55 15.81 22.66
C VAL A 89 9.80 15.79 23.54
N ILE A 90 10.91 15.43 22.90
CA ILE A 90 12.29 15.79 23.24
C ILE A 90 12.64 15.70 24.74
N GLU A 91 13.04 14.50 25.19
CA GLU A 91 13.77 14.35 26.45
C GLU A 91 15.11 15.09 26.35
N GLY A 92 15.21 16.26 27.00
CA GLY A 92 16.39 17.13 26.92
C GLY A 92 16.07 18.63 26.91
N THR A 93 15.45 19.14 27.99
CA THR A 93 15.31 20.58 28.34
C THR A 93 14.64 21.56 27.37
N GLU A 94 14.45 21.24 26.09
CA GLU A 94 13.79 22.13 25.11
C GLU A 94 12.40 21.63 24.70
N LEU A 95 11.47 21.56 25.66
CA LEU A 95 10.05 21.54 25.30
C LEU A 95 9.64 22.95 24.83
N LYS A 96 8.96 23.03 23.68
CA LYS A 96 8.58 24.30 23.06
C LYS A 96 7.15 24.33 22.56
N ALA A 97 6.60 25.55 22.48
CA ALA A 97 5.34 25.82 21.80
C ALA A 97 5.48 27.02 20.85
N ARG A 98 4.90 26.92 19.64
CA ARG A 98 4.60 28.10 18.81
C ARG A 98 3.28 28.72 19.25
N ILE A 99 3.27 30.04 19.34
CA ILE A 99 2.20 30.79 19.99
C ILE A 99 1.76 31.92 19.10
N PHE A 100 0.44 32.00 18.91
CA PHE A 100 -0.19 32.93 17.98
C PHE A 100 -1.11 33.85 18.78
N ILE A 101 -0.87 35.16 18.71
CA ILE A 101 -1.69 36.20 19.34
C ILE A 101 -2.38 37.03 18.28
N VAL A 102 -3.69 37.24 18.41
CA VAL A 102 -4.49 38.00 17.44
C VAL A 102 -5.41 39.00 18.14
N ARG A 103 -5.42 40.25 17.64
CA ARG A 103 -6.34 41.29 18.10
C ARG A 103 -7.64 41.23 17.29
N VAL A 104 -8.76 41.21 17.99
CA VAL A 104 -10.11 41.24 17.41
C VAL A 104 -10.67 42.66 17.51
N ASP A 105 -10.67 43.36 16.38
CA ASP A 105 -11.43 44.59 16.18
C ASP A 105 -12.66 44.26 15.32
N LYS A 106 -13.82 44.86 15.63
CA LYS A 106 -15.03 44.78 14.80
C LYS A 106 -14.78 45.24 13.36
N ASN A 107 -13.90 46.23 13.17
CA ASN A 107 -13.54 46.73 11.83
C ASN A 107 -12.64 45.76 11.04
N ALA A 108 -12.00 44.81 11.73
CA ALA A 108 -11.13 43.77 11.19
C ALA A 108 -11.82 42.41 11.04
N LYS A 109 -13.16 42.39 11.06
CA LYS A 109 -13.99 41.21 10.75
C LYS A 109 -14.60 41.32 9.36
N THR A 110 -14.84 40.18 8.73
CA THR A 110 -15.52 40.05 7.42
C THR A 110 -16.27 38.72 7.33
N MET A 111 -17.04 38.52 6.26
CA MET A 111 -17.77 37.28 6.00
C MET A 111 -17.06 36.47 4.91
N ILE A 112 -16.64 35.24 5.23
CA ILE A 112 -16.01 34.30 4.28
C ILE A 112 -16.75 32.96 4.39
N ASP A 113 -17.16 32.41 3.24
CA ASP A 113 -17.97 31.18 3.15
C ASP A 113 -19.17 31.17 4.13
N GLY A 114 -19.96 32.25 4.12
CA GLY A 114 -21.13 32.43 4.98
C GLY A 114 -20.85 32.56 6.49
N LYS A 115 -19.58 32.56 6.91
CA LYS A 115 -19.14 32.59 8.32
C LYS A 115 -18.36 33.87 8.60
N GLU A 116 -18.47 34.40 9.82
CA GLU A 116 -17.59 35.48 10.28
C GLU A 116 -16.14 34.97 10.38
N ALA A 117 -15.18 35.79 9.94
CA ALA A 117 -13.74 35.55 10.02
C ALA A 117 -12.97 36.87 10.20
N MET A 118 -11.69 36.80 10.55
CA MET A 118 -10.81 37.98 10.51
C MET A 118 -10.51 38.37 9.05
N ASP A 119 -10.59 39.67 8.73
CA ASP A 119 -10.18 40.23 7.44
C ASP A 119 -8.65 40.19 7.33
N GLY A 120 -8.12 39.37 6.42
CA GLY A 120 -6.67 39.21 6.24
C GLY A 120 -5.90 40.52 5.98
N ASN A 121 -6.54 41.54 5.42
CA ASN A 121 -5.89 42.83 5.16
C ASN A 121 -5.85 43.75 6.40
N LYS A 122 -6.56 43.41 7.48
CA LYS A 122 -6.72 44.23 8.69
C LYS A 122 -6.42 43.49 10.00
N VAL A 123 -6.37 42.16 9.97
CA VAL A 123 -5.98 41.32 11.11
C VAL A 123 -4.66 41.80 11.69
N VAL A 124 -4.53 41.82 13.02
CA VAL A 124 -3.24 42.01 13.69
C VAL A 124 -2.87 40.69 14.36
N LEU A 125 -1.91 39.98 13.77
CA LEU A 125 -1.49 38.63 14.16
C LEU A 125 0.02 38.60 14.41
N GLY A 126 0.44 38.06 15.55
CA GLY A 126 1.84 37.84 15.92
C GLY A 126 2.12 36.37 16.22
N ALA A 127 3.30 35.87 15.85
CA ALA A 127 3.78 34.52 16.13
C ALA A 127 5.12 34.55 16.88
N GLY A 128 5.28 33.70 17.90
CA GLY A 128 6.53 33.56 18.67
C GLY A 128 6.74 32.13 19.20
N GLU A 129 7.97 31.79 19.57
CA GLU A 129 8.35 30.49 20.16
C GLU A 129 8.59 30.63 21.67
N VAL A 130 7.82 29.89 22.48
CA VAL A 130 8.03 29.75 23.94
C VAL A 130 8.87 28.50 24.20
N LYS A 131 9.89 28.63 25.05
CA LYS A 131 10.52 27.52 25.76
C LYS A 131 9.95 27.38 27.18
N PHE A 132 9.86 26.16 27.68
CA PHE A 132 9.40 25.89 29.06
C PHE A 132 10.59 25.59 29.99
N ASP A 133 10.91 26.54 30.87
CA ASP A 133 11.99 26.48 31.87
C ASP A 133 11.94 25.24 32.76
N LYS A 134 10.73 24.70 33.00
CA LYS A 134 10.52 23.48 33.80
C LYS A 134 9.46 22.60 33.14
N VAL A 135 9.73 21.30 33.16
CA VAL A 135 8.86 20.23 32.66
C VAL A 135 8.82 19.14 33.74
N SER A 136 7.63 18.72 34.14
CA SER A 136 7.42 17.69 35.17
C SER A 136 6.34 16.70 34.74
N TYR A 137 6.64 15.41 34.91
CA TYR A 137 5.81 14.29 34.45
C TYR A 137 4.99 13.73 35.62
N ASN A 138 3.67 13.66 35.48
CA ASN A 138 2.76 13.22 36.52
C ASN A 138 2.46 11.71 36.43
N SER A 139 1.97 11.13 37.52
CA SER A 139 1.64 9.69 37.60
C SER A 139 0.42 9.28 36.78
N ASP A 140 -0.45 10.23 36.37
CA ASP A 140 -1.53 10.00 35.39
C ASP A 140 -1.05 10.14 33.94
N GLY A 141 0.25 10.41 33.74
CA GLY A 141 0.91 10.60 32.45
C GLY A 141 0.82 12.01 31.87
N SER A 142 0.10 12.94 32.50
CA SER A 142 0.11 14.35 32.08
C SER A 142 1.49 14.99 32.29
N ILE A 143 1.78 16.06 31.54
CA ILE A 143 3.01 16.83 31.67
C ILE A 143 2.67 18.26 32.07
N ASP A 144 3.09 18.67 33.26
CA ASP A 144 3.01 20.07 33.69
C ASP A 144 4.26 20.82 33.22
N VAL A 145 4.05 22.03 32.71
CA VAL A 145 5.07 22.84 32.04
C VAL A 145 4.99 24.28 32.54
N LYS A 146 6.15 24.92 32.75
CA LYS A 146 6.25 26.28 33.28
C LYS A 146 7.24 27.11 32.49
N THR A 147 6.89 28.38 32.27
CA THR A 147 7.73 29.39 31.61
C THR A 147 7.62 30.73 32.32
N ASN A 148 8.68 31.55 32.25
CA ASN A 148 8.74 32.94 32.74
C ASN A 148 9.62 33.84 31.85
N ASP A 149 9.57 33.64 30.53
CA ASP A 149 10.51 34.23 29.55
C ASP A 149 10.04 35.59 28.95
N MET A 150 10.86 36.17 28.06
CA MET A 150 10.64 37.38 27.25
C MET A 150 10.73 37.04 25.76
N VAL A 151 9.62 36.53 25.22
CA VAL A 151 9.52 35.94 23.88
C VAL A 151 9.43 37.01 22.79
N GLU A 152 10.15 36.77 21.69
CA GLU A 152 10.05 37.59 20.49
C GLU A 152 8.86 37.15 19.62
N PHE A 153 8.07 38.13 19.18
CA PHE A 153 6.94 37.94 18.27
C PHE A 153 7.22 38.62 16.93
N HIS A 154 7.14 37.85 15.84
CA HIS A 154 7.10 38.33 14.46
C HIS A 154 5.66 38.67 14.09
N TRP A 155 5.42 39.81 13.42
CA TRP A 155 4.07 40.31 13.13
C TRP A 155 3.71 40.24 11.65
N LEU A 156 2.55 39.68 11.33
CA LEU A 156 2.05 39.47 9.96
C LEU A 156 1.91 40.78 9.17
N ASN A 157 1.68 41.89 9.87
CA ASN A 157 1.48 43.24 9.34
C ASN A 157 2.78 43.99 9.03
N ASP A 158 3.95 43.36 9.20
CA ASP A 158 5.27 44.00 9.13
C ASP A 158 5.44 45.18 10.11
N LYS A 159 4.65 45.19 11.20
CA LYS A 159 4.62 46.25 12.22
C LYS A 159 4.55 45.67 13.64
N ALA A 160 5.32 46.22 14.58
CA ALA A 160 5.34 45.82 15.98
C ALA A 160 4.06 46.24 16.74
N PHE A 161 3.56 45.35 17.60
CA PHE A 161 2.45 45.61 18.51
C PHE A 161 2.76 45.07 19.91
N THR A 162 2.06 45.60 20.92
CA THR A 162 2.06 45.10 22.30
C THR A 162 0.61 45.02 22.78
N PRO A 163 0.11 43.86 23.24
CA PRO A 163 -1.27 43.73 23.69
C PRO A 163 -1.62 44.66 24.86
N LYS A 164 -2.73 45.39 24.73
CA LYS A 164 -3.23 46.31 25.77
C LYS A 164 -4.45 45.73 26.49
N GLN A 165 -4.58 46.02 27.78
CA GLN A 165 -5.62 45.47 28.65
C GLN A 165 -7.05 45.88 28.26
N ASN A 166 -7.21 46.96 27.48
CA ASN A 166 -8.51 47.45 26.98
C ASN A 166 -8.83 47.01 25.53
N GLU A 167 -7.95 46.25 24.88
CA GLU A 167 -8.19 45.66 23.56
C GLU A 167 -8.64 44.20 23.70
N GLU A 168 -9.49 43.72 22.78
CA GLU A 168 -9.82 42.30 22.74
C GLU A 168 -8.75 41.52 21.98
N TRP A 169 -8.00 40.69 22.72
CA TRP A 169 -6.98 39.80 22.19
C TRP A 169 -7.33 38.34 22.47
N TYR A 170 -6.94 37.46 21.56
CA TYR A 170 -7.01 36.00 21.70
C TYR A 170 -5.64 35.38 21.45
N VAL A 171 -5.44 34.18 21.99
CA VAL A 171 -4.19 33.44 21.92
C VAL A 171 -4.44 31.94 21.78
N CYS A 172 -3.59 31.26 21.03
CA CYS A 172 -3.46 29.80 21.06
C CYS A 172 -1.99 29.39 21.07
N GLY A 173 -1.70 28.16 21.52
CA GLY A 173 -0.39 27.54 21.38
C GLY A 173 -0.47 26.15 20.74
N ILE A 174 0.59 25.77 20.02
CA ILE A 174 0.85 24.43 19.48
C ILE A 174 2.21 23.96 19.97
N ILE A 175 2.24 22.77 20.59
CA ILE A 175 3.45 21.99 20.88
C ILE A 175 3.63 20.94 19.78
N GLY A 176 4.87 20.76 19.34
CA GLY A 176 5.25 19.90 18.22
C GLY A 176 5.14 20.60 16.86
N GLY A 177 5.61 19.91 15.82
CA GLY A 177 5.66 20.40 14.45
C GLY A 177 6.93 21.19 14.13
N GLU A 178 7.31 21.20 12.85
CA GLU A 178 8.57 21.73 12.36
C GLU A 178 8.39 23.07 11.64
N TYR A 179 9.49 23.77 11.37
CA TYR A 179 9.50 24.88 10.42
C TYR A 179 9.59 24.28 9.02
N ASN A 180 8.69 24.68 8.11
CA ASN A 180 8.65 24.08 6.77
C ASN A 180 9.94 24.41 5.98
N PRO A 181 10.65 23.39 5.44
CA PRO A 181 11.95 23.59 4.80
C PRO A 181 11.86 24.25 3.42
N ASP A 182 10.70 24.22 2.76
CA ASP A 182 10.49 24.88 1.47
C ASP A 182 10.33 26.40 1.66
N PHE A 183 9.58 26.84 2.67
CA PHE A 183 9.47 28.26 3.01
C PHE A 183 10.79 28.84 3.53
N ASP A 184 11.59 28.07 4.28
CA ASP A 184 12.94 28.48 4.68
C ASP A 184 13.89 28.64 3.49
N ARG A 185 13.78 27.75 2.49
CA ARG A 185 14.53 27.84 1.24
C ARG A 185 14.06 29.02 0.38
N GLU A 186 12.75 29.23 0.23
CA GLU A 186 12.19 30.32 -0.59
C GLU A 186 12.53 31.71 -0.02
N ARG A 187 12.35 31.94 1.28
CA ARG A 187 12.60 33.27 1.90
C ARG A 187 14.06 33.71 1.76
N LYS A 188 14.99 32.74 1.83
CA LYS A 188 16.45 32.92 1.68
C LYS A 188 16.92 32.93 0.22
N ASN A 189 16.13 32.46 -0.74
CA ASN A 189 16.57 32.38 -2.13
C ASN A 189 16.53 33.77 -2.81
N MET A 190 17.68 34.44 -2.86
CA MET A 190 17.86 35.74 -3.52
C MET A 190 17.62 35.75 -5.04
N SER A 191 17.37 34.60 -5.69
CA SER A 191 16.90 34.55 -7.09
C SER A 191 15.39 34.77 -7.24
N LEU A 192 14.62 34.81 -6.15
CA LEU A 192 13.18 35.03 -6.14
C LEU A 192 12.86 36.51 -5.91
N ASP A 193 11.72 36.96 -6.45
CA ASP A 193 11.26 38.33 -6.29
C ASP A 193 10.87 38.66 -4.84
N ASP A 194 10.88 39.95 -4.51
CA ASP A 194 10.60 40.44 -3.16
C ASP A 194 9.23 40.02 -2.61
N LYS A 195 8.20 39.90 -3.47
CA LYS A 195 6.85 39.49 -3.04
C LYS A 195 6.83 37.99 -2.71
N THR A 196 7.45 37.15 -3.51
CA THR A 196 7.59 35.71 -3.24
C THR A 196 8.41 35.47 -1.96
N ARG A 197 9.56 36.13 -1.79
CA ARG A 197 10.39 35.97 -0.58
C ARG A 197 9.66 36.45 0.69
N ARG A 198 8.94 37.58 0.63
CA ARG A 198 8.10 38.07 1.75
C ARG A 198 6.94 37.13 2.09
N ARG A 199 6.31 36.52 1.08
CA ARG A 199 5.27 35.50 1.28
C ARG A 199 5.84 34.27 2.00
N ALA A 200 7.02 33.81 1.58
CA ALA A 200 7.72 32.69 2.22
C ALA A 200 8.16 33.01 3.67
N GLU A 201 8.66 34.22 3.94
CA GLU A 201 8.97 34.67 5.31
C GLU A 201 7.73 34.62 6.22
N LYS A 202 6.58 35.11 5.73
CA LYS A 202 5.33 35.08 6.51
C LYS A 202 4.83 33.65 6.71
N LEU A 203 4.86 32.81 5.68
CA LEU A 203 4.48 31.39 5.81
C LEU A 203 5.43 30.64 6.76
N TYR A 204 6.74 30.93 6.77
CA TYR A 204 7.70 30.34 7.70
C TYR A 204 7.33 30.57 9.17
N HIS A 205 6.86 31.77 9.54
CA HIS A 205 6.44 32.07 10.92
C HIS A 205 4.98 31.66 11.25
N PHE A 206 4.07 31.73 10.27
CA PHE A 206 2.63 31.53 10.45
C PHE A 206 2.10 30.16 9.99
N TYR A 207 2.99 29.21 9.73
CA TYR A 207 2.67 27.80 9.46
C TYR A 207 3.41 26.88 10.45
N VAL A 208 2.72 25.84 10.94
CA VAL A 208 3.32 24.79 11.78
C VAL A 208 3.24 23.47 11.05
N ASP A 209 4.36 23.00 10.53
CA ASP A 209 4.43 21.85 9.64
C ASP A 209 4.32 20.53 10.42
N PHE A 210 3.49 19.61 9.95
CA PHE A 210 3.35 18.27 10.51
C PHE A 210 3.54 17.16 9.45
N ASP A 211 3.98 17.49 8.23
CA ASP A 211 4.31 16.47 7.24
C ASP A 211 5.51 15.62 7.74
N PRO A 212 5.33 14.29 7.93
CA PRO A 212 6.37 13.43 8.48
C PRO A 212 7.56 13.25 7.53
N ASN A 213 7.45 13.66 6.25
CA ASN A 213 8.57 13.69 5.32
C ASN A 213 9.53 14.87 5.60
N HIS A 214 9.07 15.92 6.29
CA HIS A 214 9.88 17.09 6.65
C HIS A 214 10.52 16.99 8.04
N SER A 215 9.99 16.15 8.94
CA SER A 215 10.56 15.96 10.29
C SER A 215 11.55 14.78 10.30
N PRO A 216 12.87 15.02 10.46
CA PRO A 216 13.89 13.97 10.46
C PRO A 216 13.84 13.05 11.69
N TYR A 217 12.90 13.29 12.61
CA TYR A 217 12.72 12.54 13.84
C TYR A 217 11.50 11.60 13.81
N HIS A 218 10.62 11.68 12.80
CA HIS A 218 9.39 10.89 12.79
C HIS A 218 9.68 9.38 12.66
N ASN A 219 9.14 8.60 13.62
CA ASN A 219 9.42 7.18 13.85
C ASN A 219 10.91 6.80 14.04
N GLN A 220 11.79 7.78 14.26
CA GLN A 220 13.20 7.50 14.56
C GLN A 220 13.40 7.13 16.03
N LEU A 221 14.43 6.34 16.29
CA LEU A 221 14.84 6.00 17.65
C LEU A 221 15.68 7.12 18.26
N ASP A 222 15.44 7.44 19.54
CA ASP A 222 16.33 8.28 20.34
C ASP A 222 17.49 7.46 20.96
N ALA A 223 18.41 8.15 21.64
CA ALA A 223 19.57 7.53 22.30
C ALA A 223 19.18 6.55 23.42
N ASN A 224 17.98 6.68 23.99
CA ASN A 224 17.42 5.80 25.01
C ASN A 224 16.58 4.66 24.40
N GLY A 225 16.48 4.60 23.07
CA GLY A 225 15.80 3.55 22.32
C GLY A 225 14.27 3.69 22.24
N ASN A 226 13.70 4.83 22.65
CA ASN A 226 12.28 5.17 22.45
C ASN A 226 12.03 5.66 21.02
N ILE A 227 10.76 5.73 20.60
CA ILE A 227 10.37 6.18 19.26
C ILE A 227 9.85 7.63 19.34
N ARG A 228 10.40 8.53 18.52
CA ARG A 228 9.93 9.92 18.35
C ARG A 228 8.82 10.01 17.30
N VAL A 229 7.85 10.90 17.49
CA VAL A 229 6.63 11.01 16.66
C VAL A 229 6.14 12.46 16.57
N THR A 230 6.16 13.05 15.38
CA THR A 230 5.65 14.42 15.15
C THR A 230 4.12 14.42 15.22
N VAL A 231 3.53 14.98 16.28
CA VAL A 231 2.07 15.13 16.48
C VAL A 231 1.73 16.46 17.18
N PRO A 232 0.59 17.11 16.87
CA PRO A 232 0.20 18.39 17.46
C PRO A 232 -0.49 18.21 18.82
N TYR A 233 0.01 18.91 19.84
CA TYR A 233 -0.72 19.18 21.08
C TYR A 233 -1.05 20.67 21.15
N ALA A 234 -2.32 21.05 21.21
CA ALA A 234 -2.74 22.45 21.09
C ALA A 234 -3.84 22.85 22.09
N THR A 235 -3.94 24.15 22.37
CA THR A 235 -4.91 24.68 23.36
C THR A 235 -6.31 24.98 22.79
N GLY A 236 -6.42 25.12 21.48
CA GLY A 236 -7.50 25.94 20.89
C GLY A 236 -7.29 27.43 21.16
N TRP A 237 -8.13 28.31 20.60
CA TRP A 237 -8.10 29.73 20.95
C TRP A 237 -8.72 29.98 22.33
N MET A 238 -8.11 30.92 23.05
CA MET A 238 -8.55 31.40 24.36
C MET A 238 -8.45 32.93 24.37
N LYS A 239 -9.32 33.61 25.13
CA LYS A 239 -9.20 35.06 25.32
C LYS A 239 -7.93 35.36 26.13
N LEU A 240 -7.05 36.20 25.59
CA LEU A 240 -5.75 36.51 26.16
C LEU A 240 -5.93 37.26 27.49
N GLN A 241 -5.20 36.83 28.52
CA GLN A 241 -5.15 37.50 29.81
C GLN A 241 -3.76 38.09 30.05
N MET A 242 -3.69 39.38 30.37
CA MET A 242 -2.46 40.03 30.83
C MET A 242 -2.43 40.04 32.35
N LYS A 243 -1.27 39.74 32.94
CA LYS A 243 -0.99 39.79 34.38
C LYS A 243 0.44 40.28 34.58
N ASP A 244 0.64 41.26 35.46
CA ASP A 244 1.98 41.79 35.81
C ASP A 244 2.82 42.20 34.58
N GLY A 245 2.16 42.73 33.54
CA GLY A 245 2.77 43.12 32.26
C GLY A 245 3.07 41.97 31.28
N LYS A 246 2.81 40.72 31.68
CA LYS A 246 3.03 39.50 30.89
C LYS A 246 1.74 38.86 30.39
N ILE A 247 1.80 38.07 29.33
CA ILE A 247 0.70 37.15 28.97
C ILE A 247 0.68 36.03 30.03
N ASN A 248 -0.50 35.78 30.59
CA ASN A 248 -0.73 34.75 31.59
C ASN A 248 -1.02 33.37 30.95
N PHE A 249 -0.25 32.37 31.37
CA PHE A 249 -0.34 30.98 30.89
C PHE A 249 -0.99 30.02 31.88
N ASP A 250 -1.37 30.50 33.07
CA ASP A 250 -2.01 29.66 34.08
C ASP A 250 -3.29 28.99 33.52
N LYS A 251 -3.36 27.65 33.65
CA LYS A 251 -4.47 26.77 33.22
C LYS A 251 -4.58 26.50 31.72
N TRP A 252 -3.59 26.87 30.91
CA TRP A 252 -3.53 26.40 29.51
C TRP A 252 -3.48 24.86 29.46
N LYS A 253 -4.26 24.25 28.57
CA LYS A 253 -4.37 22.79 28.40
C LYS A 253 -4.12 22.40 26.95
N PHE A 254 -2.93 21.88 26.67
CA PHE A 254 -2.56 21.38 25.35
C PHE A 254 -3.10 19.95 25.17
N ARG A 255 -3.83 19.70 24.07
CA ARG A 255 -4.53 18.45 23.77
C ARG A 255 -4.17 17.93 22.38
N LEU A 256 -4.12 16.60 22.20
CA LEU A 256 -3.91 16.00 20.89
C LEU A 256 -5.01 16.46 19.92
N LEU A 257 -4.61 16.97 18.75
CA LEU A 257 -5.52 17.17 17.62
C LEU A 257 -5.40 16.00 16.63
N GLY A 258 -6.47 15.70 15.91
CA GLY A 258 -6.51 14.62 14.93
C GLY A 258 -6.64 13.24 15.59
N THR A 259 -5.92 12.24 15.08
CA THR A 259 -5.88 10.89 15.65
C THR A 259 -4.48 10.29 15.54
N MET A 260 -4.02 9.61 16.59
CA MET A 260 -2.76 8.86 16.60
C MET A 260 -3.02 7.35 16.60
N ILE A 261 -2.26 6.58 15.81
CA ILE A 261 -2.38 5.13 15.69
C ILE A 261 -1.00 4.51 15.90
N ARG A 262 -0.83 3.73 16.96
CA ARG A 262 0.33 2.86 17.19
C ARG A 262 0.06 1.49 16.60
N PHE A 263 0.92 1.08 15.68
CA PHE A 263 0.96 -0.29 15.19
C PHE A 263 1.99 -1.09 15.97
N LYS A 264 1.63 -2.30 16.36
CA LYS A 264 2.53 -3.32 16.91
C LYS A 264 2.47 -4.56 16.04
N VAL A 265 3.46 -4.73 15.19
CA VAL A 265 3.54 -5.80 14.18
C VAL A 265 4.42 -6.93 14.71
N LYS A 266 3.83 -8.09 15.01
CA LYS A 266 4.60 -9.30 15.33
C LYS A 266 5.31 -9.80 14.07
N ARG A 267 6.64 -9.96 14.16
CA ARG A 267 7.46 -10.50 13.07
C ARG A 267 7.24 -12.01 12.87
N ASN A 268 7.64 -12.49 11.69
CA ASN A 268 7.59 -13.90 11.33
C ASN A 268 8.77 -14.19 10.38
N THR A 269 9.96 -14.29 10.97
CA THR A 269 11.23 -14.38 10.24
C THR A 269 11.40 -15.69 9.46
N ASP A 270 10.58 -16.71 9.76
CA ASP A 270 10.52 -17.96 9.00
C ASP A 270 9.78 -17.79 7.66
N LEU A 271 8.89 -16.80 7.55
CA LEU A 271 8.13 -16.48 6.34
C LEU A 271 8.75 -15.34 5.53
N VAL A 272 9.27 -14.29 6.19
CA VAL A 272 9.81 -13.08 5.55
C VAL A 272 11.13 -12.74 6.23
N LYS A 273 12.21 -12.54 5.48
CA LYS A 273 13.49 -12.13 6.10
C LYS A 273 13.40 -10.71 6.66
N PRO A 274 14.21 -10.33 7.69
CA PRO A 274 14.17 -9.00 8.32
C PRO A 274 14.16 -7.81 7.34
N GLU A 275 14.85 -7.91 6.20
CA GLU A 275 14.97 -6.88 5.16
C GLU A 275 13.68 -6.73 4.32
N GLY A 276 12.79 -7.72 4.37
CA GLY A 276 11.46 -7.74 3.73
C GLY A 276 10.33 -7.23 4.63
N HIS A 277 10.60 -6.90 5.90
CA HIS A 277 9.63 -6.32 6.82
C HIS A 277 9.38 -4.83 6.49
N LYS A 278 8.63 -4.60 5.39
CA LYS A 278 8.25 -3.27 4.91
C LYS A 278 6.73 -3.14 4.87
N TYR A 279 6.20 -2.14 5.54
CA TYR A 279 4.77 -1.94 5.74
C TYR A 279 4.33 -0.61 5.13
N ALA A 280 3.16 -0.58 4.49
CA ALA A 280 2.55 0.63 3.97
C ALA A 280 1.26 0.91 4.75
N PHE A 281 1.21 2.06 5.42
CA PHE A 281 -0.04 2.67 5.87
C PHE A 281 -0.60 3.52 4.74
N ALA A 282 -1.90 3.46 4.56
CA ALA A 282 -2.63 4.24 3.57
C ALA A 282 -3.99 4.68 4.13
N SER A 283 -4.36 5.95 3.96
CA SER A 283 -5.62 6.49 4.46
C SER A 283 -6.20 7.57 3.55
N SER A 284 -7.49 7.46 3.31
CA SER A 284 -8.31 8.51 2.70
C SER A 284 -9.28 9.14 3.73
N GLN A 285 -9.20 8.73 5.01
CA GLN A 285 -9.92 9.34 6.13
C GLN A 285 -9.10 10.36 6.90
N ILE A 286 -7.79 10.14 7.09
CA ILE A 286 -6.88 11.01 7.84
C ILE A 286 -5.62 11.29 7.02
N THR A 287 -5.00 12.46 7.24
CA THR A 287 -3.74 12.85 6.59
C THR A 287 -2.82 13.61 7.54
N ALA A 288 -1.51 13.45 7.36
CA ALA A 288 -0.49 14.31 7.96
C ALA A 288 0.19 15.24 6.95
N ARG A 289 -0.13 15.18 5.64
CA ARG A 289 0.48 16.06 4.63
C ARG A 289 -0.15 17.45 4.71
N GLY A 290 0.43 18.29 5.56
CA GLY A 290 -0.14 19.58 5.92
C GLY A 290 0.32 20.05 7.28
N GLY A 291 -0.32 21.10 7.78
CA GLY A 291 0.09 21.79 8.98
C GLY A 291 -0.89 22.87 9.41
N PHE A 292 -0.67 23.47 10.56
CA PHE A 292 -1.55 24.51 11.07
C PHE A 292 -1.18 25.87 10.48
N LEU A 293 -2.05 26.36 9.61
CA LEU A 293 -1.96 27.64 8.93
C LEU A 293 -2.69 28.70 9.75
N MET A 294 -1.93 29.63 10.34
CA MET A 294 -2.45 30.68 11.23
C MET A 294 -2.65 32.02 10.55
N MET A 295 -2.03 32.24 9.38
CA MET A 295 -2.34 33.40 8.53
C MET A 295 -3.50 33.09 7.55
N PRO A 296 -4.45 34.02 7.35
CA PRO A 296 -5.53 33.90 6.37
C PRO A 296 -5.08 33.40 4.97
N PRO A 297 -5.64 32.29 4.46
CA PRO A 297 -5.44 31.80 3.08
C PRO A 297 -5.55 32.89 2.01
N SER A 298 -6.50 33.81 2.19
CA SER A 298 -6.76 34.97 1.34
C SER A 298 -5.59 35.95 1.15
N LEU A 299 -4.51 35.83 1.93
CA LEU A 299 -3.28 36.62 1.76
C LEU A 299 -2.25 36.02 0.79
N PHE A 300 -2.39 34.76 0.37
CA PHE A 300 -1.37 34.08 -0.44
C PHE A 300 -1.88 33.11 -1.52
N ARG A 301 -3.13 32.64 -1.43
CA ARG A 301 -3.83 31.88 -2.48
C ARG A 301 -4.57 32.85 -3.42
N SER A 302 -4.76 32.50 -4.69
CA SER A 302 -5.64 33.26 -5.59
C SER A 302 -7.12 32.93 -5.36
N ASN A 303 -8.05 33.73 -5.89
CA ASN A 303 -9.49 33.45 -5.78
C ASN A 303 -9.89 32.08 -6.38
N ALA A 304 -9.17 31.62 -7.42
CA ALA A 304 -9.39 30.31 -8.02
C ALA A 304 -8.87 29.17 -7.12
N ASP A 305 -7.69 29.38 -6.53
CA ASP A 305 -7.09 28.44 -5.56
C ASP A 305 -7.97 28.30 -4.31
N LEU A 306 -8.47 29.41 -3.77
CA LEU A 306 -9.37 29.43 -2.60
C LEU A 306 -10.69 28.69 -2.91
N ALA A 307 -11.25 28.88 -4.11
CA ALA A 307 -12.43 28.14 -4.54
C ALA A 307 -12.15 26.62 -4.65
N MET A 308 -10.94 26.22 -5.05
CA MET A 308 -10.51 24.83 -5.04
C MET A 308 -10.36 24.31 -3.60
N ASP A 309 -9.65 25.02 -2.73
CA ASP A 309 -9.45 24.68 -1.31
C ASP A 309 -10.79 24.48 -0.60
N HIS A 310 -11.73 25.42 -0.79
CA HIS A 310 -13.09 25.33 -0.24
C HIS A 310 -13.86 24.12 -0.79
N SER A 311 -13.65 23.71 -2.05
CA SER A 311 -14.27 22.49 -2.62
C SER A 311 -13.73 21.18 -2.02
N PHE A 312 -12.55 21.21 -1.39
CA PHE A 312 -12.02 20.14 -0.56
C PHE A 312 -12.39 20.30 0.93
N GLY A 313 -13.04 21.41 1.30
CA GLY A 313 -13.50 21.72 2.65
C GLY A 313 -12.47 22.47 3.52
N LEU A 314 -11.46 23.10 2.92
CA LEU A 314 -10.36 23.77 3.62
C LEU A 314 -10.69 25.23 3.96
N ASP A 315 -11.62 25.40 4.90
CA ASP A 315 -11.95 26.70 5.50
C ASP A 315 -10.95 27.08 6.62
N CYS A 316 -9.70 27.30 6.24
CA CYS A 316 -8.60 27.61 7.16
C CYS A 316 -8.55 29.08 7.63
N GLU A 317 -9.63 29.83 7.42
CA GLU A 317 -9.71 31.24 7.78
C GLU A 317 -9.78 31.49 9.29
N LEU A 318 -9.14 32.57 9.73
CA LEU A 318 -8.78 32.80 11.13
C LEU A 318 -9.99 33.26 11.96
N ARG A 319 -10.39 32.44 12.95
CA ARG A 319 -11.59 32.62 13.79
C ARG A 319 -11.29 32.49 15.29
N PRO A 320 -10.63 33.48 15.91
CA PRO A 320 -10.14 33.36 17.29
C PRO A 320 -11.20 33.18 18.38
N TRP A 321 -12.48 33.45 18.09
CA TRP A 321 -13.60 33.20 19.00
C TRP A 321 -14.08 31.73 19.01
N THR A 322 -13.51 30.84 18.18
CA THR A 322 -13.77 29.40 18.28
C THR A 322 -12.74 28.74 19.19
N ASN A 323 -13.18 28.03 20.24
CA ASN A 323 -12.32 27.33 21.22
C ASN A 323 -11.62 26.07 20.66
N SER A 324 -11.19 26.11 19.40
CA SER A 324 -10.48 25.07 18.65
C SER A 324 -9.68 25.74 17.53
N ILE A 325 -8.56 25.12 17.13
CA ILE A 325 -7.77 25.50 15.95
C ILE A 325 -7.83 24.43 14.84
N GLU A 326 -8.73 23.44 14.97
CA GLU A 326 -8.74 22.27 14.08
C GLU A 326 -9.07 22.61 12.62
N SER A 327 -9.81 23.70 12.38
CA SER A 327 -10.08 24.24 11.03
C SER A 327 -8.84 24.88 10.40
N ASN A 328 -7.86 25.31 11.20
CA ASN A 328 -6.59 25.87 10.71
C ASN A 328 -5.64 24.80 10.18
N PHE A 329 -5.97 23.49 10.24
CA PHE A 329 -5.16 22.47 9.58
C PHE A 329 -5.35 22.52 8.06
N TYR A 330 -4.34 23.05 7.37
CA TYR A 330 -4.29 23.14 5.92
C TYR A 330 -3.72 21.83 5.35
N TRP A 331 -4.59 21.03 4.73
CA TRP A 331 -4.23 19.79 4.03
C TRP A 331 -3.65 20.10 2.65
N MET A 332 -2.41 19.68 2.42
CA MET A 332 -1.75 19.74 1.11
C MET A 332 -2.26 18.59 0.22
N TYR A 333 -3.53 18.64 -0.15
CA TYR A 333 -4.24 17.54 -0.85
C TYR A 333 -3.54 17.08 -2.13
N GLU A 334 -2.85 17.97 -2.85
CA GLU A 334 -2.10 17.66 -4.07
C GLU A 334 -0.96 16.65 -3.81
N ASN A 335 -0.31 16.74 -2.65
CA ASN A 335 0.73 15.80 -2.23
C ASN A 335 0.18 14.41 -1.88
N ASP A 336 -1.11 14.30 -1.55
CA ASP A 336 -1.79 13.01 -1.32
C ASP A 336 -2.36 12.39 -2.61
N ARG A 337 -2.28 13.07 -3.78
CA ARG A 337 -2.76 12.50 -5.06
C ARG A 337 -1.87 11.32 -5.50
N GLN A 338 -2.51 10.22 -5.87
CA GLN A 338 -1.88 8.95 -6.21
C GLN A 338 -2.14 8.57 -7.68
N ILE A 339 -1.16 7.90 -8.27
CA ILE A 339 -1.28 7.22 -9.57
C ILE A 339 -2.24 6.02 -9.43
N HIS A 340 -3.11 5.82 -10.41
CA HIS A 340 -4.00 4.66 -10.46
C HIS A 340 -3.21 3.36 -10.69
N PHE A 341 -3.60 2.27 -10.01
CA PHE A 341 -2.81 1.02 -10.05
C PHE A 341 -2.75 0.35 -11.43
N ASN A 342 -3.69 0.67 -12.34
CA ASN A 342 -3.68 0.21 -13.73
C ASN A 342 -2.89 1.14 -14.68
N ASN A 343 -2.24 2.18 -14.20
CA ASN A 343 -1.40 3.06 -15.00
C ASN A 343 -0.06 2.39 -15.36
N PRO A 344 0.27 2.23 -16.67
CA PRO A 344 1.52 1.63 -17.11
C PRO A 344 2.68 2.65 -17.23
N GLY A 345 2.40 3.95 -17.08
CA GLY A 345 3.29 5.05 -17.47
C GLY A 345 4.21 5.58 -16.37
N ASN A 346 5.03 6.57 -16.75
CA ASN A 346 5.85 7.36 -15.84
C ASN A 346 5.42 8.83 -15.89
N VAL A 347 4.23 9.10 -15.36
CA VAL A 347 3.64 10.44 -15.23
C VAL A 347 3.67 10.90 -13.77
N ASN A 348 3.63 12.22 -13.56
CA ASN A 348 3.29 12.79 -12.26
C ASN A 348 1.84 12.40 -11.91
N PRO A 349 1.49 12.05 -10.66
CA PRO A 349 0.10 11.87 -10.24
C PRO A 349 -0.82 13.01 -10.71
N LEU A 350 -0.34 14.27 -10.73
CA LEU A 350 -1.09 15.45 -11.17
C LEU A 350 -1.49 15.42 -12.66
N ASP A 351 -0.63 14.85 -13.51
CA ASP A 351 -0.74 14.85 -14.98
C ASP A 351 -1.46 13.60 -15.53
N GLU A 352 -1.98 12.74 -14.64
CA GLU A 352 -2.66 11.50 -15.00
C GLU A 352 -3.99 11.74 -15.73
N SER A 353 -4.21 11.01 -16.84
CA SER A 353 -5.42 11.13 -17.68
C SER A 353 -6.71 10.74 -16.95
N ALA A 354 -7.82 11.35 -17.34
CA ALA A 354 -9.16 10.94 -16.89
C ALA A 354 -9.53 9.50 -17.29
N ASP A 355 -8.85 8.90 -18.27
CA ASP A 355 -9.07 7.52 -18.72
C ASP A 355 -8.81 6.47 -17.62
N TYR A 356 -7.97 6.79 -16.63
CA TYR A 356 -7.66 5.88 -15.52
C TYR A 356 -8.73 5.89 -14.42
N GLY A 357 -9.42 7.03 -14.24
CA GLY A 357 -10.45 7.25 -13.22
C GLY A 357 -10.43 8.67 -12.64
N SER A 358 -11.21 8.90 -11.58
CA SER A 358 -11.18 10.16 -10.84
C SER A 358 -9.98 10.20 -9.87
N PRO A 359 -9.29 11.34 -9.69
CA PRO A 359 -8.10 11.44 -8.85
C PRO A 359 -8.27 10.84 -7.44
N LEU A 360 -7.38 9.90 -7.11
CA LEU A 360 -7.32 9.24 -5.81
C LEU A 360 -6.39 10.03 -4.89
N TYR A 361 -6.94 10.60 -3.83
CA TYR A 361 -6.20 11.21 -2.72
C TYR A 361 -6.07 10.20 -1.57
N GLU A 362 -4.87 9.81 -1.22
CA GLU A 362 -4.62 8.84 -0.14
C GLU A 362 -3.28 9.16 0.53
N TYR A 363 -3.35 9.54 1.81
CA TYR A 363 -2.18 9.75 2.64
C TYR A 363 -1.46 8.43 2.88
N ARG A 364 -0.20 8.37 2.44
CA ARG A 364 0.64 7.17 2.51
C ARG A 364 1.90 7.41 3.33
N TYR A 365 2.19 6.43 4.18
CA TYR A 365 3.38 6.37 5.02
C TYR A 365 3.98 4.96 4.99
N THR A 366 5.21 4.83 4.50
CA THR A 366 5.93 3.54 4.41
C THR A 366 6.93 3.41 5.55
N PHE A 367 6.83 2.31 6.29
CA PHE A 367 7.76 1.94 7.36
C PHE A 367 8.66 0.78 6.90
N ASP A 368 9.95 1.07 6.71
CA ASP A 368 10.99 0.06 6.50
C ASP A 368 11.61 -0.32 7.85
N ALA A 369 11.26 -1.50 8.36
CA ALA A 369 11.73 -1.95 9.66
C ALA A 369 13.26 -2.15 9.70
N SER A 370 13.88 -2.50 8.57
CA SER A 370 15.33 -2.70 8.51
C SER A 370 16.10 -1.38 8.54
N ALA A 371 15.59 -0.35 7.87
CA ALA A 371 16.18 0.98 7.88
C ALA A 371 15.96 1.71 9.21
N MET A 372 14.72 1.72 9.72
CA MET A 372 14.35 2.51 10.91
C MET A 372 14.69 1.83 12.24
N ARG A 373 15.12 0.55 12.24
CA ARG A 373 15.39 -0.23 13.47
C ARG A 373 16.69 -1.03 13.42
N LYS A 374 17.70 -0.49 12.73
CA LYS A 374 19.08 -0.98 12.73
C LYS A 374 19.58 -1.24 14.17
N GLY A 375 20.07 -2.45 14.44
CA GLY A 375 20.45 -2.95 15.78
C GLY A 375 19.30 -3.61 16.57
N LYS A 376 18.07 -3.67 16.04
CA LYS A 376 16.92 -4.38 16.63
C LYS A 376 16.37 -5.48 15.69
N GLU A 377 17.24 -6.10 14.89
CA GLU A 377 16.92 -7.20 13.96
C GLU A 377 16.35 -8.43 14.69
N LYS A 378 16.75 -8.64 15.96
CA LYS A 378 16.27 -9.75 16.81
C LYS A 378 14.98 -9.44 17.61
N ALA A 379 14.39 -8.26 17.46
CA ALA A 379 13.14 -7.93 18.15
C ALA A 379 11.95 -8.74 17.60
N GLU A 380 11.09 -9.24 18.49
CA GLU A 380 9.86 -9.98 18.12
C GLU A 380 8.82 -9.06 17.42
N TYR A 381 8.81 -7.77 17.78
CA TYR A 381 7.84 -6.81 17.27
C TYR A 381 8.50 -5.60 16.61
N ASP A 382 7.97 -5.24 15.45
CA ASP A 382 8.03 -3.87 14.96
C ASP A 382 6.94 -3.03 15.61
N GLU A 383 7.28 -1.78 15.90
CA GLU A 383 6.36 -0.79 16.43
C GLU A 383 6.70 0.56 15.81
N PHE A 384 5.66 1.25 15.36
CA PHE A 384 5.72 2.59 14.76
C PHE A 384 4.35 3.26 14.93
N TYR A 385 4.34 4.57 14.72
CA TYR A 385 3.18 5.42 14.90
C TYR A 385 2.81 6.07 13.57
N VAL A 386 1.52 6.28 13.36
CA VAL A 386 1.01 7.16 12.31
C VAL A 386 0.06 8.15 12.97
N TRP A 387 0.10 9.39 12.53
CA TRP A 387 -0.85 10.43 12.95
C TRP A 387 -1.53 11.02 11.71
N GLY A 388 -2.67 11.67 11.92
CA GLY A 388 -3.27 12.56 10.92
C GLY A 388 -4.49 13.30 11.44
N MET A 389 -4.80 14.44 10.81
CA MET A 389 -6.09 15.11 10.93
C MET A 389 -7.13 14.46 10.01
N PRO A 390 -8.42 14.37 10.41
CA PRO A 390 -9.47 13.92 9.51
C PRO A 390 -9.59 14.80 8.26
N ILE A 391 -9.51 14.18 7.09
CA ILE A 391 -9.61 14.86 5.78
C ILE A 391 -10.97 15.57 5.71
N PRO A 392 -11.02 16.90 5.47
CA PRO A 392 -12.28 17.65 5.58
C PRO A 392 -13.35 17.17 4.61
N LYS A 393 -12.99 16.99 3.33
CA LYS A 393 -13.86 16.59 2.21
C LYS A 393 -14.87 15.50 2.59
N LEU A 394 -16.16 15.83 2.57
CA LEU A 394 -17.23 14.96 3.11
C LEU A 394 -17.61 13.81 2.16
N ASN A 395 -17.61 14.06 0.85
CA ASN A 395 -18.06 13.10 -0.18
C ASN A 395 -16.88 12.31 -0.76
N TYR A 396 -15.97 11.84 0.09
CA TYR A 396 -14.71 11.22 -0.34
C TYR A 396 -14.58 9.77 0.15
N ILE A 397 -13.71 8.98 -0.49
CA ILE A 397 -13.48 7.58 -0.12
C ILE A 397 -13.06 7.55 1.35
N GLY A 398 -13.73 6.74 2.17
CA GLY A 398 -13.56 6.76 3.62
C GLY A 398 -12.77 5.58 4.18
N GLN A 399 -11.66 5.16 3.57
CA GLN A 399 -10.90 3.96 3.96
C GLN A 399 -9.59 4.28 4.70
N THR A 400 -9.06 3.32 5.46
CA THR A 400 -7.75 3.38 6.15
C THR A 400 -7.24 1.96 6.37
N MET A 401 -5.97 1.71 6.05
CA MET A 401 -5.40 0.37 6.00
C MET A 401 -3.91 0.33 6.37
N LEU A 402 -3.46 -0.86 6.79
CA LEU A 402 -2.05 -1.21 6.92
C LEU A 402 -1.80 -2.56 6.25
N THR A 403 -0.87 -2.58 5.31
CA THR A 403 -0.56 -3.74 4.46
C THR A 403 0.96 -3.89 4.26
N ALA A 404 1.41 -4.97 3.63
CA ALA A 404 2.79 -5.12 3.19
C ALA A 404 3.07 -4.19 2.00
N GLU A 405 4.22 -3.49 1.98
CA GLU A 405 4.57 -2.53 0.90
C GLU A 405 4.38 -3.15 -0.51
N ARG A 406 4.80 -4.40 -0.67
CA ARG A 406 4.84 -5.13 -1.95
C ARG A 406 3.96 -6.38 -1.97
N GLY A 407 3.09 -6.55 -0.97
CA GLY A 407 2.39 -7.82 -0.74
C GLY A 407 3.30 -8.95 -0.27
N GLY A 408 3.00 -10.17 -0.70
CA GLY A 408 3.65 -11.42 -0.29
C GLY A 408 3.10 -11.98 1.02
N PHE A 409 3.02 -11.12 2.03
CA PHE A 409 2.43 -11.42 3.33
C PHE A 409 1.25 -10.48 3.64
N MET A 410 0.41 -10.92 4.56
CA MET A 410 -0.68 -10.13 5.14
C MET A 410 -0.25 -9.65 6.53
N LEU A 411 -0.69 -8.44 6.90
CA LEU A 411 -0.65 -7.94 8.27
C LEU A 411 -1.96 -8.31 8.98
N GLY A 412 -2.03 -9.58 9.40
CA GLY A 412 -3.22 -10.20 9.96
C GLY A 412 -3.58 -9.62 11.32
N ARG A 413 -4.86 -9.33 11.58
CA ARG A 413 -5.36 -8.93 12.89
C ARG A 413 -5.27 -10.10 13.89
N LYS A 414 -4.90 -9.81 15.13
CA LYS A 414 -4.86 -10.80 16.22
C LYS A 414 -6.26 -11.29 16.55
N GLN A 415 -6.47 -12.61 16.52
CA GLN A 415 -7.77 -13.21 16.79
C GLN A 415 -8.03 -13.40 18.30
N LYS A 416 -9.31 -13.43 18.70
CA LYS A 416 -9.78 -13.75 20.06
C LYS A 416 -10.36 -15.18 20.10
N GLY A 417 -10.39 -15.79 21.29
CA GLY A 417 -10.78 -17.19 21.47
C GLY A 417 -9.64 -18.15 21.09
N ASN A 418 -9.96 -19.45 20.95
CA ASN A 418 -9.04 -20.47 20.42
C ASN A 418 -9.25 -20.58 18.89
N PRO A 419 -8.47 -19.87 18.05
CA PRO A 419 -8.81 -19.69 16.65
C PRO A 419 -8.09 -20.73 15.77
N ARG A 420 -8.60 -20.99 14.56
CA ARG A 420 -7.88 -21.81 13.57
C ARG A 420 -6.50 -21.20 13.24
N TYR A 421 -6.39 -19.86 13.26
CA TYR A 421 -5.16 -19.13 13.01
C TYR A 421 -4.99 -17.96 13.99
N PRO A 422 -3.83 -17.78 14.66
CA PRO A 422 -3.65 -16.69 15.64
C PRO A 422 -3.77 -15.26 15.06
N TYR A 423 -3.46 -15.09 13.78
CA TYR A 423 -3.58 -13.84 13.04
C TYR A 423 -4.30 -14.12 11.71
N ALA A 424 -5.33 -13.33 11.39
CA ALA A 424 -6.12 -13.43 10.17
C ALA A 424 -6.81 -12.08 9.88
N ASP A 425 -7.26 -11.88 8.64
CA ASP A 425 -7.82 -10.62 8.11
C ASP A 425 -6.81 -9.46 8.10
N GLU A 426 -6.70 -8.78 6.95
CA GLU A 426 -5.86 -7.59 6.85
C GLU A 426 -6.42 -6.44 7.71
N TRP A 427 -5.54 -5.57 8.23
CA TRP A 427 -5.99 -4.44 9.04
C TRP A 427 -6.63 -3.37 8.16
N LEU A 428 -7.95 -3.43 8.04
CA LEU A 428 -8.79 -2.58 7.19
C LEU A 428 -9.92 -1.94 8.01
N VAL A 429 -9.98 -0.61 8.04
CA VAL A 429 -11.08 0.15 8.65
C VAL A 429 -11.62 1.21 7.69
N GLY A 430 -12.91 1.49 7.77
CA GLY A 430 -13.56 2.51 6.95
C GLY A 430 -14.68 3.21 7.70
N GLN A 431 -15.18 4.33 7.18
CA GLN A 431 -16.40 4.96 7.69
C GLN A 431 -17.62 4.01 7.60
N SER A 432 -18.82 4.46 7.94
CA SER A 432 -20.01 3.60 7.86
C SER A 432 -20.42 3.16 6.45
N LYS A 433 -19.93 3.84 5.39
CA LYS A 433 -20.38 3.65 3.99
C LYS A 433 -19.34 3.49 2.85
N PRO A 434 -18.00 3.48 3.04
CA PRO A 434 -17.05 3.64 1.94
C PRO A 434 -16.99 2.42 1.02
N GLN A 435 -17.22 1.22 1.57
CA GLN A 435 -17.43 -0.02 0.83
C GLN A 435 -18.44 -0.92 1.59
N GLU A 436 -19.73 -0.55 1.60
CA GLU A 436 -20.81 -1.49 2.00
C GLU A 436 -20.84 -2.76 1.12
N TRP A 437 -20.11 -2.76 -0.01
CA TRP A 437 -20.17 -3.78 -1.05
C TRP A 437 -19.25 -4.99 -0.83
N SER A 438 -17.98 -4.82 -0.44
CA SER A 438 -17.01 -5.94 -0.37
C SER A 438 -16.94 -6.64 0.99
N GLY A 439 -17.45 -6.01 2.05
CA GLY A 439 -17.41 -6.52 3.44
C GLY A 439 -16.02 -6.59 4.09
N GLU A 440 -14.97 -6.08 3.43
CA GLU A 440 -13.58 -6.18 3.88
C GLU A 440 -13.26 -5.26 5.07
N PHE A 441 -13.89 -4.09 5.14
CA PHE A 441 -13.59 -3.03 6.09
C PHE A 441 -14.47 -3.15 7.35
N LYS A 442 -13.90 -2.85 8.53
CA LYS A 442 -14.69 -2.64 9.76
C LYS A 442 -15.00 -1.15 9.97
N VAL A 443 -16.17 -0.85 10.53
CA VAL A 443 -16.65 0.54 10.67
C VAL A 443 -15.94 1.28 11.80
N LEU A 444 -15.12 2.28 11.43
CA LEU A 444 -14.52 3.31 12.26
C LEU A 444 -14.44 4.62 11.45
N ASP A 445 -15.15 5.65 11.90
CA ASP A 445 -15.10 7.00 11.32
C ASP A 445 -14.21 7.94 12.16
N PHE A 446 -13.09 8.37 11.58
CA PHE A 446 -12.16 9.32 12.22
C PHE A 446 -12.71 10.75 12.33
N LYS A 447 -13.80 11.11 11.62
CA LYS A 447 -14.49 12.40 11.79
C LYS A 447 -15.37 12.43 13.04
N SER A 448 -15.71 11.27 13.61
CA SER A 448 -16.60 11.17 14.76
C SER A 448 -15.99 11.72 16.06
N LYS A 449 -16.81 12.40 16.87
CA LYS A 449 -16.40 12.96 18.18
C LYS A 449 -15.95 11.91 19.23
N LYS A 450 -16.04 10.61 18.92
CA LYS A 450 -15.57 9.49 19.75
C LYS A 450 -14.16 8.99 19.37
N VAL A 451 -13.62 9.47 18.26
CA VAL A 451 -12.35 9.02 17.66
C VAL A 451 -11.37 10.20 17.51
N LYS A 452 -11.88 11.41 17.28
CA LYS A 452 -11.11 12.65 17.23
C LYS A 452 -10.50 12.97 18.61
N GLY A 453 -9.22 13.33 18.63
CA GLY A 453 -8.43 13.58 19.84
C GLY A 453 -7.92 12.31 20.56
N CYS A 454 -8.27 11.13 20.07
CA CYS A 454 -7.90 9.86 20.70
C CYS A 454 -6.62 9.24 20.11
N GLY A 455 -6.01 8.35 20.88
CA GLY A 455 -5.01 7.41 20.41
C GLY A 455 -5.60 6.00 20.22
N PHE A 456 -5.01 5.23 19.33
CA PHE A 456 -5.33 3.82 19.12
C PHE A 456 -4.05 3.00 19.19
N SER A 457 -4.10 1.82 19.79
CA SER A 457 -3.02 0.84 19.73
C SER A 457 -3.56 -0.48 19.20
N THR A 458 -2.94 -1.00 18.14
CA THR A 458 -3.41 -2.23 17.47
C THR A 458 -2.28 -3.21 17.25
N GLU A 459 -2.55 -4.50 17.50
CA GLU A 459 -1.60 -5.59 17.31
C GLU A 459 -1.97 -6.41 16.07
N VAL A 460 -1.02 -6.53 15.16
CA VAL A 460 -1.12 -7.32 13.92
C VAL A 460 0.09 -8.26 13.81
N GLY A 461 0.02 -9.28 12.96
CA GLY A 461 1.11 -10.24 12.77
C GLY A 461 1.40 -10.51 11.30
N VAL A 462 2.68 -10.66 10.95
CA VAL A 462 3.10 -11.08 9.61
C VAL A 462 2.72 -12.54 9.40
N CYS A 463 1.82 -12.80 8.46
CA CYS A 463 1.35 -14.15 8.15
C CYS A 463 1.16 -14.39 6.66
N ARG A 464 1.25 -15.66 6.23
CA ARG A 464 0.71 -16.08 4.91
C ARG A 464 -0.78 -15.66 4.88
N PRO A 465 -1.25 -15.00 3.80
CA PRO A 465 -2.59 -14.43 3.72
C PRO A 465 -3.69 -15.43 4.07
N ARG A 466 -4.65 -15.02 4.89
CA ARG A 466 -5.78 -15.85 5.34
C ARG A 466 -6.90 -14.98 5.92
N PHE A 467 -8.12 -15.46 5.80
CA PHE A 467 -9.31 -14.75 6.28
C PHE A 467 -9.99 -15.54 7.39
N SER A 468 -10.65 -14.83 8.31
CA SER A 468 -11.35 -15.42 9.47
C SER A 468 -12.74 -15.95 9.13
N GLU A 469 -13.33 -15.48 8.03
CA GLU A 469 -14.69 -15.82 7.64
C GLU A 469 -14.80 -17.31 7.31
N MET A 470 -15.78 -17.96 7.95
CA MET A 470 -16.06 -19.38 7.80
C MET A 470 -17.47 -19.57 7.27
N ARG A 471 -17.65 -20.51 6.35
CA ARG A 471 -18.95 -20.97 5.83
C ARG A 471 -19.03 -22.48 5.98
N ASP A 472 -20.11 -22.97 6.57
CA ASP A 472 -20.40 -24.42 6.73
C ASP A 472 -19.22 -25.21 7.35
N GLY A 473 -18.53 -24.59 8.31
CA GLY A 473 -17.36 -25.17 9.00
C GLY A 473 -16.03 -25.10 8.23
N LYS A 474 -16.02 -24.56 7.01
CA LYS A 474 -14.84 -24.39 6.16
C LYS A 474 -14.47 -22.90 6.01
N PRO A 475 -13.23 -22.54 5.60
CA PRO A 475 -12.89 -21.15 5.30
C PRO A 475 -13.70 -20.65 4.09
N ALA A 476 -14.29 -19.46 4.17
CA ALA A 476 -15.05 -18.85 3.07
C ALA A 476 -14.15 -18.30 1.94
N TYR A 477 -12.87 -18.06 2.25
CA TYR A 477 -11.86 -17.57 1.30
C TYR A 477 -10.55 -18.39 1.39
N PRO A 478 -10.56 -19.67 1.00
CA PRO A 478 -9.37 -20.52 0.99
C PRO A 478 -8.48 -20.22 -0.23
N TRP A 479 -7.18 -20.49 -0.14
CA TRP A 479 -6.23 -20.32 -1.27
C TRP A 479 -6.16 -18.88 -1.81
N ALA A 480 -5.85 -17.93 -0.91
CA ALA A 480 -5.79 -16.50 -1.22
C ALA A 480 -4.88 -16.14 -2.41
N ASN A 481 -3.84 -16.94 -2.66
CA ASN A 481 -3.11 -16.96 -3.94
C ASN A 481 -3.55 -18.20 -4.75
N PRO A 482 -4.39 -18.07 -5.79
CA PRO A 482 -4.97 -19.23 -6.48
C PRO A 482 -3.95 -20.19 -7.10
N LEU A 483 -2.77 -19.70 -7.53
CA LEU A 483 -1.70 -20.53 -8.10
C LEU A 483 -1.22 -21.63 -7.12
N GLU A 484 -1.32 -21.39 -5.81
CA GLU A 484 -0.84 -22.33 -4.79
C GLU A 484 -1.62 -23.66 -4.79
N ARG A 485 -2.82 -23.70 -5.39
CA ARG A 485 -3.61 -24.93 -5.56
C ARG A 485 -3.01 -25.91 -6.57
N LEU A 486 -2.24 -25.42 -7.54
CA LEU A 486 -1.62 -26.27 -8.56
C LEU A 486 -0.52 -27.13 -7.92
N ALA A 487 -0.38 -28.38 -8.36
CA ALA A 487 0.74 -29.24 -7.96
C ALA A 487 2.09 -28.61 -8.34
N VAL A 488 3.09 -28.76 -7.48
CA VAL A 488 4.46 -28.23 -7.63
C VAL A 488 5.17 -28.93 -8.79
N THR A 489 4.96 -30.25 -8.94
CA THR A 489 5.53 -31.09 -10.00
C THR A 489 4.42 -31.79 -10.81
N ASN A 490 4.79 -32.44 -11.92
CA ASN A 490 3.88 -33.29 -12.67
C ASN A 490 3.50 -34.55 -11.88
N SER A 491 2.30 -35.07 -12.13
CA SER A 491 1.93 -36.39 -11.64
C SER A 491 2.60 -37.49 -12.45
N LYS A 492 2.90 -38.58 -11.75
CA LYS A 492 3.35 -39.84 -12.34
C LYS A 492 2.21 -40.45 -13.15
N THR A 493 2.50 -40.99 -14.34
CA THR A 493 1.44 -41.47 -15.26
C THR A 493 1.10 -42.94 -15.08
N ASP A 494 2.01 -43.73 -14.53
CA ASP A 494 1.92 -45.20 -14.46
C ASP A 494 1.84 -45.73 -13.01
N GLU A 495 2.02 -44.87 -12.01
CA GLU A 495 1.84 -45.14 -10.59
C GLU A 495 1.23 -43.91 -9.87
N MET A 496 0.61 -44.11 -8.69
CA MET A 496 0.03 -42.99 -7.95
C MET A 496 1.10 -42.11 -7.30
N GLY A 497 1.19 -40.84 -7.73
CA GLY A 497 2.03 -39.86 -7.05
C GLY A 497 2.40 -38.63 -7.88
N PHE A 498 3.45 -37.95 -7.41
CA PHE A 498 4.10 -36.82 -8.07
C PHE A 498 5.57 -37.14 -8.35
N HIS A 499 6.13 -36.52 -9.38
CA HIS A 499 7.58 -36.52 -9.61
C HIS A 499 8.30 -35.60 -8.63
N ASP A 500 9.61 -35.77 -8.45
CA ASP A 500 10.44 -34.95 -7.56
C ASP A 500 11.16 -33.80 -8.30
N THR A 501 10.87 -33.60 -9.60
CA THR A 501 11.51 -32.62 -10.47
C THR A 501 10.54 -32.07 -11.52
N ASN A 502 10.79 -30.85 -12.00
CA ASN A 502 10.19 -30.28 -13.21
C ASN A 502 11.16 -30.27 -14.41
N ALA A 503 12.11 -31.20 -14.49
CA ALA A 503 12.93 -31.40 -15.68
C ALA A 503 12.06 -31.60 -16.95
N PRO A 504 12.41 -30.97 -18.09
CA PRO A 504 11.74 -31.22 -19.37
C PRO A 504 12.05 -32.60 -19.96
N HIS A 505 11.00 -33.24 -20.47
CA HIS A 505 11.03 -34.53 -21.14
C HIS A 505 10.26 -34.48 -22.48
N PRO A 506 10.69 -33.65 -23.46
CA PRO A 506 10.13 -33.68 -24.81
C PRO A 506 10.49 -34.99 -25.52
N ASN A 507 9.58 -35.53 -26.33
CA ASN A 507 9.87 -36.61 -27.27
C ASN A 507 9.09 -36.39 -28.58
N GLU A 508 9.79 -36.49 -29.72
CA GLU A 508 9.18 -36.41 -31.07
C GLU A 508 8.82 -37.80 -31.62
N ALA A 509 9.50 -38.85 -31.17
CA ALA A 509 9.19 -40.24 -31.52
C ALA A 509 7.98 -40.78 -30.74
N ASP A 510 7.41 -41.91 -31.19
CA ASP A 510 6.33 -42.67 -30.53
C ASP A 510 5.14 -41.81 -30.07
N TYR A 511 4.79 -40.80 -30.88
CA TYR A 511 3.75 -39.80 -30.58
C TYR A 511 3.94 -39.11 -29.22
N GLY A 512 5.19 -38.93 -28.80
CA GLY A 512 5.60 -38.30 -27.55
C GLY A 512 5.54 -39.19 -26.31
N TRP A 513 5.51 -40.52 -26.45
CA TRP A 513 5.53 -41.40 -25.28
C TRP A 513 6.83 -41.23 -24.46
N VAL A 514 6.68 -41.09 -23.14
CA VAL A 514 7.78 -41.07 -22.17
C VAL A 514 7.29 -41.79 -20.92
N ASN A 515 7.92 -42.94 -20.61
CA ASN A 515 7.55 -43.82 -19.50
C ASN A 515 7.38 -43.08 -18.16
N ASN A 516 6.24 -43.26 -17.50
CA ASN A 516 5.85 -42.59 -16.24
C ASN A 516 5.73 -41.04 -16.29
N TRP A 517 5.88 -40.41 -17.46
CA TRP A 517 5.85 -38.95 -17.65
C TRP A 517 4.75 -38.44 -18.57
N SER A 518 4.43 -39.16 -19.66
CA SER A 518 3.41 -38.74 -20.63
C SER A 518 2.44 -39.88 -20.96
N LEU A 519 1.17 -39.53 -21.18
CA LEU A 519 0.13 -40.47 -21.58
C LEU A 519 -0.83 -39.89 -22.63
N LYS A 520 -1.39 -40.78 -23.45
CA LYS A 520 -2.44 -40.49 -24.44
C LYS A 520 -3.82 -40.36 -23.76
N SER A 521 -4.82 -39.84 -24.48
CA SER A 521 -6.10 -39.45 -23.85
C SER A 521 -6.95 -40.61 -23.31
N ALA A 522 -6.82 -41.81 -23.87
CA ALA A 522 -7.47 -43.02 -23.36
C ALA A 522 -6.98 -43.36 -21.93
N ASP A 523 -5.66 -43.49 -21.77
CA ASP A 523 -5.01 -43.71 -20.48
C ASP A 523 -5.26 -42.56 -19.51
N MET A 524 -5.20 -41.31 -19.99
CA MET A 524 -5.55 -40.13 -19.18
C MET A 524 -6.93 -40.29 -18.55
N LYS A 525 -7.94 -40.66 -19.37
CA LYS A 525 -9.30 -40.81 -18.91
C LYS A 525 -9.42 -41.89 -17.83
N MET A 526 -8.89 -43.09 -18.09
CA MET A 526 -9.02 -44.22 -17.17
C MET A 526 -8.24 -44.03 -15.86
N ARG A 527 -7.11 -43.30 -15.90
CA ARG A 527 -6.20 -43.15 -14.76
C ARG A 527 -6.47 -41.89 -13.91
N PHE A 528 -7.07 -40.84 -14.48
CA PHE A 528 -7.26 -39.54 -13.81
C PHE A 528 -8.66 -38.95 -13.85
N ALA A 529 -9.50 -39.27 -14.83
CA ALA A 529 -10.82 -38.64 -15.01
C ALA A 529 -12.01 -39.53 -14.56
N LEU A 530 -11.98 -40.84 -14.85
CA LEU A 530 -13.02 -41.80 -14.47
C LEU A 530 -12.71 -42.54 -13.17
N ASN A 531 -13.73 -43.14 -12.56
CA ASN A 531 -13.63 -44.04 -11.40
C ASN A 531 -12.80 -43.47 -10.23
N ASN A 532 -12.98 -42.18 -9.94
CA ASN A 532 -12.17 -41.38 -9.02
C ASN A 532 -10.67 -41.22 -9.39
N GLY A 533 -10.17 -41.86 -10.43
CA GLY A 533 -8.79 -41.81 -10.93
C GLY A 533 -7.86 -42.78 -10.21
N THR A 534 -7.45 -43.87 -10.86
CA THR A 534 -6.61 -44.92 -10.27
C THR A 534 -5.19 -44.49 -9.92
N MET A 535 -4.61 -43.54 -10.67
CA MET A 535 -3.26 -43.00 -10.42
C MET A 535 -3.29 -41.63 -9.75
N LYS A 536 -4.47 -41.19 -9.29
CA LYS A 536 -4.71 -39.84 -8.78
C LYS A 536 -4.51 -39.79 -7.26
N PRO A 537 -3.56 -38.99 -6.74
CA PRO A 537 -3.36 -38.83 -5.30
C PRO A 537 -4.61 -38.31 -4.57
N GLN A 538 -4.72 -38.67 -3.28
CA GLN A 538 -5.85 -38.29 -2.44
C GLN A 538 -6.05 -36.77 -2.40
N ASP A 539 -7.28 -36.31 -2.59
CA ASP A 539 -7.68 -34.90 -2.58
C ASP A 539 -7.09 -34.03 -3.71
N TYR A 540 -6.61 -34.63 -4.80
CA TYR A 540 -6.25 -33.94 -6.04
C TYR A 540 -7.24 -34.27 -7.17
N HIS A 541 -7.27 -33.43 -8.21
CA HIS A 541 -7.95 -33.68 -9.47
C HIS A 541 -7.22 -33.05 -10.67
N LEU A 542 -7.54 -33.53 -11.87
CA LEU A 542 -7.09 -32.92 -13.13
C LEU A 542 -7.92 -31.66 -13.38
N PRO A 543 -7.32 -30.47 -13.63
CA PRO A 543 -8.08 -29.25 -13.81
C PRO A 543 -9.05 -29.31 -15.01
N THR A 544 -10.21 -28.68 -14.88
CA THR A 544 -11.10 -28.33 -16.00
C THR A 544 -10.50 -27.25 -16.90
N GLY A 545 -11.17 -26.96 -18.02
CA GLY A 545 -10.91 -25.78 -18.85
C GLY A 545 -10.92 -24.50 -18.02
N GLU A 546 -11.85 -24.34 -17.09
CA GLU A 546 -11.91 -23.19 -16.18
C GLU A 546 -10.77 -23.17 -15.16
N GLU A 547 -10.53 -24.27 -14.45
CA GLU A 547 -9.62 -24.26 -13.29
C GLU A 547 -8.15 -24.04 -13.67
N TRP A 548 -7.75 -24.37 -14.90
CA TRP A 548 -6.46 -23.92 -15.48
C TRP A 548 -6.23 -22.40 -15.40
N GLY A 549 -7.28 -21.61 -15.20
CA GLY A 549 -7.25 -20.17 -14.91
C GLY A 549 -6.38 -19.77 -13.71
N ILE A 550 -6.21 -20.64 -12.71
CA ILE A 550 -5.32 -20.35 -11.56
C ILE A 550 -3.86 -20.15 -11.98
N ALA A 551 -3.46 -20.72 -13.12
CA ALA A 551 -2.10 -20.69 -13.65
C ALA A 551 -1.96 -19.90 -14.95
N LEU A 552 -2.99 -19.88 -15.80
CA LEU A 552 -2.96 -19.30 -17.16
C LEU A 552 -4.08 -18.26 -17.33
N PRO A 553 -3.99 -17.30 -18.27
CA PRO A 553 -5.07 -16.35 -18.53
C PRO A 553 -6.38 -17.04 -18.98
N ASN A 554 -7.51 -16.61 -18.40
CA ASN A 554 -8.87 -17.08 -18.69
C ASN A 554 -9.82 -15.90 -18.96
N ILE A 555 -9.55 -15.24 -20.08
CA ILE A 555 -10.22 -14.02 -20.53
C ILE A 555 -11.56 -14.36 -21.22
N LEU A 556 -12.64 -13.79 -20.71
CA LEU A 556 -13.99 -13.89 -21.29
C LEU A 556 -14.19 -12.91 -22.45
N THR A 557 -15.05 -13.25 -23.41
CA THR A 557 -15.57 -12.29 -24.42
C THR A 557 -16.45 -11.21 -23.80
N SER A 558 -17.27 -11.61 -22.83
CA SER A 558 -18.43 -10.88 -22.35
C SER A 558 -18.89 -11.46 -21.02
N ILE A 559 -19.31 -10.58 -20.11
CA ILE A 559 -19.85 -10.93 -18.79
C ILE A 559 -21.23 -11.62 -18.86
N TYR A 560 -21.93 -11.54 -19.98
CA TYR A 560 -23.29 -12.05 -20.14
C TYR A 560 -23.30 -13.45 -20.72
N ASN A 561 -22.59 -13.64 -21.83
CA ASN A 561 -22.53 -14.92 -22.54
C ASN A 561 -21.60 -15.91 -21.84
N GLY A 562 -20.66 -15.42 -21.01
CA GLY A 562 -19.73 -16.26 -20.28
C GLY A 562 -18.93 -17.19 -21.18
N THR A 563 -18.42 -16.71 -22.33
CA THR A 563 -17.65 -17.57 -23.27
C THR A 563 -16.17 -17.21 -23.29
N LEU A 564 -15.31 -18.23 -23.21
CA LEU A 564 -13.89 -18.15 -23.55
C LEU A 564 -13.74 -18.37 -25.07
N PRO A 565 -13.08 -17.47 -25.85
CA PRO A 565 -12.84 -17.69 -27.27
C PRO A 565 -12.05 -18.96 -27.60
N ILE A 566 -12.35 -19.57 -28.74
CA ILE A 566 -11.46 -20.53 -29.42
C ILE A 566 -10.38 -19.69 -30.13
N GLY A 567 -9.10 -20.08 -30.00
CA GLY A 567 -7.99 -19.27 -30.55
C GLY A 567 -7.77 -17.96 -29.79
N LEU A 568 -7.94 -17.98 -28.46
CA LEU A 568 -7.87 -16.83 -27.54
C LEU A 568 -6.55 -16.01 -27.65
N THR A 569 -5.50 -16.56 -28.25
CA THR A 569 -4.12 -16.25 -27.89
C THR A 569 -3.12 -16.35 -29.05
N GLY A 570 -2.65 -15.19 -29.49
CA GLY A 570 -1.21 -14.91 -29.46
C GLY A 570 -0.96 -13.72 -28.53
N TRP A 571 0.31 -13.32 -28.31
CA TRP A 571 0.63 -12.10 -27.55
C TRP A 571 -0.23 -10.89 -27.96
N ASN A 572 -0.48 -10.73 -29.26
CA ASN A 572 -1.19 -9.57 -29.81
C ASN A 572 -2.68 -9.49 -29.43
N ASN A 573 -3.27 -10.54 -28.87
CA ASN A 573 -4.68 -10.57 -28.43
C ASN A 573 -4.88 -9.98 -27.03
N ILE A 574 -3.83 -10.01 -26.20
CA ILE A 574 -3.80 -9.38 -24.88
C ILE A 574 -3.17 -8.00 -25.03
N LYS A 575 -3.94 -6.95 -24.87
CA LYS A 575 -3.46 -5.56 -24.82
C LYS A 575 -2.93 -5.25 -23.42
N SER A 576 -1.95 -4.37 -23.35
CA SER A 576 -1.50 -3.79 -22.09
C SER A 576 -2.59 -2.94 -21.43
N ALA A 577 -2.47 -2.73 -20.12
CA ALA A 577 -3.25 -1.77 -19.35
C ALA A 577 -3.17 -0.34 -19.97
N PRO A 578 -4.12 0.59 -19.71
CA PRO A 578 -5.04 0.65 -18.56
C PRO A 578 -6.26 -0.27 -18.56
N ASN A 579 -6.73 -0.75 -19.71
CA ASN A 579 -8.02 -1.42 -19.78
C ASN A 579 -7.98 -2.82 -19.14
N PRO A 580 -8.92 -3.17 -18.24
CA PRO A 580 -9.02 -4.51 -17.70
C PRO A 580 -9.59 -5.49 -18.72
N TYR A 581 -9.25 -6.76 -18.55
CA TYR A 581 -10.00 -7.88 -19.11
C TYR A 581 -10.89 -8.50 -18.03
N PHE A 582 -12.06 -8.98 -18.42
CA PHE A 582 -12.89 -9.86 -17.59
C PHE A 582 -12.23 -11.24 -17.51
N GLU A 583 -11.86 -11.65 -16.30
CA GLU A 583 -11.23 -12.94 -16.04
C GLU A 583 -12.11 -13.81 -15.15
N MET A 584 -12.28 -15.06 -15.58
CA MET A 584 -13.07 -16.06 -14.87
C MET A 584 -12.19 -16.86 -13.89
N PHE A 585 -12.63 -16.86 -12.64
CA PHE A 585 -12.10 -17.69 -11.57
C PHE A 585 -13.23 -17.92 -10.56
N ASP A 586 -13.59 -19.17 -10.30
CA ASP A 586 -14.47 -19.50 -9.19
C ASP A 586 -13.66 -19.61 -7.88
N PRO A 587 -13.97 -18.80 -6.85
CA PRO A 587 -13.37 -18.91 -5.53
C PRO A 587 -14.08 -19.92 -4.61
N GLU A 588 -15.30 -20.35 -4.93
CA GLU A 588 -16.22 -21.07 -4.03
C GLU A 588 -16.16 -22.59 -4.21
N GLU A 589 -16.32 -23.07 -5.44
CA GLU A 589 -16.47 -24.51 -5.74
C GLU A 589 -15.42 -25.02 -6.74
N ASP A 590 -15.32 -26.34 -6.87
CA ASP A 590 -14.56 -27.05 -7.91
C ASP A 590 -15.54 -27.87 -8.74
N ASP A 591 -15.40 -27.89 -10.07
CA ASP A 591 -16.36 -28.59 -10.92
C ASP A 591 -16.06 -30.10 -10.95
N MET A 592 -16.64 -30.80 -9.97
CA MET A 592 -16.43 -32.22 -9.76
C MET A 592 -17.37 -33.12 -10.57
N ARG A 593 -18.18 -32.58 -11.50
CA ARG A 593 -19.12 -33.36 -12.35
C ARG A 593 -18.41 -34.53 -13.08
N PRO A 594 -19.03 -35.73 -13.18
CA PRO A 594 -18.45 -36.87 -13.91
C PRO A 594 -18.23 -36.63 -15.41
N ILE A 595 -19.05 -35.75 -16.01
CA ILE A 595 -18.99 -35.40 -17.42
C ILE A 595 -19.05 -33.87 -17.54
N ILE A 596 -18.02 -33.30 -18.19
CA ILE A 596 -17.85 -31.88 -18.47
C ILE A 596 -17.38 -31.78 -19.92
N THR A 597 -18.05 -30.99 -20.76
CA THR A 597 -17.85 -30.97 -22.23
C THR A 597 -17.77 -29.56 -22.79
N ALA A 598 -16.72 -29.28 -23.56
CA ALA A 598 -16.66 -28.12 -24.46
C ALA A 598 -17.24 -28.45 -25.83
N GLY A 599 -17.75 -27.43 -26.54
CA GLY A 599 -18.20 -27.54 -27.94
C GLY A 599 -19.65 -28.04 -28.14
N GLU A 600 -20.36 -28.37 -27.06
CA GLU A 600 -21.74 -28.86 -27.07
C GLU A 600 -22.77 -27.75 -26.81
N THR A 601 -22.35 -26.48 -26.79
CA THR A 601 -23.18 -25.29 -26.50
C THR A 601 -24.37 -25.09 -27.45
N HIS A 602 -24.33 -25.69 -28.63
CA HIS A 602 -25.41 -25.69 -29.61
C HIS A 602 -26.51 -26.72 -29.32
N ASN A 603 -26.34 -27.58 -28.30
CA ASN A 603 -27.23 -28.71 -28.00
C ASN A 603 -27.80 -28.58 -26.58
N SER A 604 -29.04 -28.08 -26.48
CA SER A 604 -29.75 -27.89 -25.20
C SER A 604 -29.93 -29.18 -24.40
N ASN A 605 -30.07 -30.33 -25.06
CA ASN A 605 -30.20 -31.64 -24.38
C ASN A 605 -28.92 -32.07 -23.65
N LYS A 606 -27.79 -31.36 -23.86
CA LYS A 606 -26.52 -31.56 -23.16
C LYS A 606 -26.18 -30.42 -22.18
N ALA A 607 -27.11 -29.51 -21.90
CA ALA A 607 -26.89 -28.38 -21.00
C ALA A 607 -26.37 -28.80 -19.61
N ASP A 608 -26.77 -29.98 -19.11
CA ASP A 608 -26.29 -30.50 -17.83
C ASP A 608 -24.77 -30.75 -17.77
N ILE A 609 -24.15 -31.07 -18.91
CA ILE A 609 -22.74 -31.47 -19.03
C ILE A 609 -21.84 -30.44 -19.72
N GLN A 610 -22.38 -29.35 -20.27
CA GLN A 610 -21.59 -28.24 -20.84
C GLN A 610 -20.62 -27.64 -19.80
N GLU A 611 -19.40 -27.25 -20.20
CA GLU A 611 -18.46 -26.57 -19.29
C GLU A 611 -18.96 -25.16 -18.94
N GLU A 612 -19.59 -24.47 -19.90
CA GLU A 612 -20.11 -23.11 -19.79
C GLU A 612 -21.32 -22.98 -18.85
N ARG A 613 -21.93 -24.10 -18.41
CA ARG A 613 -23.21 -24.19 -17.67
C ARG A 613 -23.36 -23.19 -16.51
N PHE A 614 -22.27 -22.90 -15.80
CA PHE A 614 -22.25 -22.04 -14.62
C PHE A 614 -21.49 -20.72 -14.81
N TRP A 615 -20.87 -20.50 -15.98
CA TRP A 615 -19.95 -19.38 -16.22
C TRP A 615 -20.65 -18.01 -16.26
N ASN A 616 -21.95 -17.99 -16.55
CA ASN A 616 -22.80 -16.80 -16.42
C ASN A 616 -23.06 -16.42 -14.95
N ASN A 617 -23.13 -17.37 -14.02
CA ASN A 617 -23.44 -17.11 -12.62
C ASN A 617 -22.20 -16.96 -11.73
N LYS A 618 -21.06 -17.52 -12.15
CA LYS A 618 -19.78 -17.43 -11.43
C LYS A 618 -19.32 -15.97 -11.21
N PRO A 619 -18.51 -15.71 -10.16
CA PRO A 619 -17.87 -14.42 -9.96
C PRO A 619 -16.96 -14.02 -11.15
N ILE A 620 -16.96 -12.74 -11.49
CA ILE A 620 -16.07 -12.17 -12.50
C ILE A 620 -15.12 -11.19 -11.82
N PHE A 621 -13.86 -11.27 -12.22
CA PHE A 621 -12.80 -10.38 -11.76
C PHE A 621 -12.29 -9.52 -12.92
N TYR A 622 -11.68 -8.38 -12.60
CA TYR A 622 -10.78 -7.71 -13.54
C TYR A 622 -9.37 -8.27 -13.41
N SER A 623 -8.68 -8.39 -14.55
CA SER A 623 -7.25 -8.61 -14.64
C SER A 623 -6.62 -7.64 -15.64
N TYR A 624 -5.51 -7.01 -15.24
CA TYR A 624 -4.78 -6.00 -16.02
C TYR A 624 -3.43 -6.56 -16.40
N PHE A 625 -3.11 -6.56 -17.70
CA PHE A 625 -1.92 -7.23 -18.24
C PHE A 625 -0.86 -6.23 -18.73
N MET A 626 0.40 -6.65 -18.77
CA MET A 626 1.54 -5.94 -19.36
C MET A 626 2.48 -6.93 -20.04
N GLN A 627 3.21 -6.53 -21.09
CA GLN A 627 4.05 -7.42 -21.90
C GLN A 627 5.48 -6.90 -22.07
N ASP A 628 6.44 -7.81 -21.96
CA ASP A 628 7.79 -7.64 -22.50
C ASP A 628 8.12 -8.77 -23.48
N LYS A 629 7.91 -8.50 -24.78
CA LYS A 629 8.19 -9.44 -25.87
C LYS A 629 9.69 -9.68 -26.08
N SER A 630 10.57 -8.78 -25.63
CA SER A 630 12.03 -8.96 -25.75
C SER A 630 12.56 -10.01 -24.77
N ARG A 631 11.84 -10.24 -23.67
CA ARG A 631 12.16 -11.21 -22.63
C ARG A 631 11.29 -12.47 -22.66
N LEU A 632 10.31 -12.52 -23.58
CA LEU A 632 9.16 -13.44 -23.60
C LEU A 632 8.41 -13.51 -22.26
N GLU A 633 8.05 -12.35 -21.72
CA GLU A 633 7.38 -12.22 -20.41
C GLU A 633 6.03 -11.51 -20.45
N LEU A 634 5.01 -12.15 -19.87
CA LEU A 634 3.72 -11.54 -19.58
C LEU A 634 3.65 -11.26 -18.07
N TYR A 635 3.08 -10.12 -17.71
CA TYR A 635 2.84 -9.71 -16.33
C TYR A 635 1.35 -9.39 -16.17
N ALA A 636 0.80 -9.55 -14.96
CA ALA A 636 -0.54 -9.06 -14.65
C ALA A 636 -0.77 -8.75 -13.17
N ILE A 637 -1.68 -7.80 -12.91
CA ILE A 637 -2.44 -7.79 -11.65
C ILE A 637 -3.77 -8.49 -11.93
N ARG A 638 -3.98 -9.66 -11.31
CA ARG A 638 -5.15 -10.53 -11.52
C ARG A 638 -6.11 -10.49 -10.34
N PHE A 639 -7.33 -10.94 -10.61
CA PHE A 639 -8.35 -11.24 -9.60
C PHE A 639 -8.76 -10.03 -8.74
N TYR A 640 -8.93 -8.86 -9.37
CA TYR A 640 -9.51 -7.68 -8.72
C TYR A 640 -11.04 -7.81 -8.64
N GLY A 641 -11.53 -8.09 -7.43
CA GLY A 641 -12.93 -8.40 -7.13
C GLY A 641 -13.79 -7.19 -6.78
N ASN A 642 -13.26 -5.98 -6.89
CA ASN A 642 -13.97 -4.69 -6.71
C ASN A 642 -14.29 -4.02 -8.06
N ASN A 643 -14.73 -4.82 -9.04
CA ASN A 643 -15.23 -4.33 -10.34
C ASN A 643 -16.76 -4.12 -10.33
N LYS A 644 -17.26 -3.29 -11.23
CA LYS A 644 -18.68 -2.87 -11.26
C LYS A 644 -19.59 -3.93 -11.91
N GLU A 645 -19.08 -4.71 -12.85
CA GLU A 645 -19.82 -5.76 -13.55
C GLU A 645 -20.09 -7.00 -12.67
N ALA A 646 -19.31 -7.18 -11.60
CA ALA A 646 -19.63 -8.14 -10.53
C ALA A 646 -20.85 -7.72 -9.69
N GLN A 647 -21.37 -6.50 -9.85
CA GLN A 647 -22.56 -5.98 -9.16
C GLN A 647 -23.81 -5.97 -10.06
N SER A 648 -23.65 -5.99 -11.39
CA SER A 648 -24.78 -5.82 -12.34
C SER A 648 -25.56 -7.11 -12.64
N HIS A 649 -25.17 -8.25 -12.07
CA HIS A 649 -25.92 -9.50 -12.14
C HIS A 649 -26.31 -9.95 -10.73
N LYS A 650 -27.62 -10.17 -10.51
CA LYS A 650 -28.23 -10.42 -9.18
C LYS A 650 -27.59 -11.56 -8.37
N ASP A 651 -27.00 -12.55 -9.05
CA ASP A 651 -26.43 -13.77 -8.45
C ASP A 651 -24.91 -13.64 -8.20
N ARG A 652 -24.27 -12.56 -8.68
CA ARG A 652 -22.85 -12.28 -8.44
C ARG A 652 -22.67 -11.38 -7.21
N ARG A 653 -21.52 -11.53 -6.55
CA ARG A 653 -21.09 -10.64 -5.47
C ARG A 653 -19.63 -10.21 -5.65
N PRO A 654 -19.26 -8.98 -5.24
CA PRO A 654 -17.88 -8.53 -5.24
C PRO A 654 -17.05 -9.34 -4.23
N TYR A 655 -15.77 -9.53 -4.55
CA TYR A 655 -14.84 -10.31 -3.73
C TYR A 655 -13.79 -9.47 -3.01
N GLY A 656 -13.73 -8.18 -3.31
CA GLY A 656 -12.70 -7.32 -2.74
C GLY A 656 -11.33 -7.47 -3.40
N ASN A 657 -10.30 -7.14 -2.64
CA ASN A 657 -8.90 -7.41 -2.95
C ASN A 657 -8.42 -8.77 -2.38
N ARG A 658 -9.30 -9.55 -1.74
CA ARG A 658 -8.99 -10.83 -1.08
C ARG A 658 -8.14 -11.81 -1.90
N TYR A 659 -8.40 -11.92 -3.21
CA TYR A 659 -7.67 -12.79 -4.15
C TYR A 659 -6.67 -12.03 -5.05
N ARG A 660 -6.51 -10.72 -4.87
CA ARG A 660 -5.73 -9.87 -5.79
C ARG A 660 -4.25 -10.25 -5.75
N CYS A 661 -3.73 -10.68 -6.89
CA CYS A 661 -2.38 -11.22 -7.03
C CYS A 661 -1.63 -10.59 -8.20
N ALA A 662 -0.34 -10.30 -8.01
CA ALA A 662 0.58 -10.10 -9.12
C ALA A 662 0.97 -11.46 -9.71
N TYR A 663 1.05 -11.55 -11.03
CA TYR A 663 1.49 -12.72 -11.79
C TYR A 663 2.58 -12.32 -12.80
N ARG A 664 3.52 -13.24 -13.03
CA ARG A 664 4.59 -13.15 -14.03
C ARG A 664 4.76 -14.51 -14.69
N TRP A 665 4.75 -14.54 -16.01
CA TRP A 665 4.93 -15.72 -16.84
C TRP A 665 6.20 -15.56 -17.67
N ARG A 666 7.14 -16.50 -17.56
CA ARG A 666 8.42 -16.49 -18.28
C ARG A 666 8.58 -17.73 -19.13
N PHE A 667 8.65 -17.57 -20.45
CA PHE A 667 8.95 -18.67 -21.37
C PHE A 667 10.46 -18.82 -21.48
N MET A 668 10.97 -19.99 -21.08
CA MET A 668 12.41 -20.31 -21.03
C MET A 668 12.70 -21.44 -22.02
N ASP A 669 13.80 -21.33 -22.76
CA ASP A 669 14.23 -22.27 -23.82
C ASP A 669 13.13 -22.61 -24.86
N ALA A 670 12.17 -21.71 -25.08
CA ALA A 670 11.00 -21.92 -25.94
C ALA A 670 11.20 -21.51 -27.41
N GLY A 671 12.45 -21.18 -27.78
CA GLY A 671 12.79 -20.45 -28.99
C GLY A 671 12.49 -18.95 -28.86
N GLY A 672 13.47 -18.10 -29.14
CA GLY A 672 13.36 -16.67 -28.89
C GLY A 672 14.72 -15.99 -28.82
N PRO A 673 14.79 -14.74 -28.34
CA PRO A 673 16.05 -14.03 -28.10
C PRO A 673 16.95 -14.80 -27.12
N ASP A 674 18.28 -14.72 -27.26
CA ASP A 674 19.20 -15.53 -26.44
C ASP A 674 19.04 -15.33 -24.92
N ALA A 675 18.56 -14.16 -24.51
CA ALA A 675 18.20 -13.86 -23.12
C ALA A 675 17.07 -14.74 -22.56
N THR A 676 16.34 -15.53 -23.36
CA THR A 676 15.35 -16.52 -22.88
C THR A 676 15.92 -17.93 -22.73
N ASN A 677 17.18 -18.14 -23.11
CA ASN A 677 17.76 -19.47 -23.27
C ASN A 677 18.81 -19.72 -22.16
N ASP A 678 18.58 -20.72 -21.32
CA ASP A 678 19.51 -21.16 -20.28
C ASP A 678 19.95 -22.63 -20.41
N GLY A 679 19.35 -23.39 -21.34
CA GLY A 679 19.71 -24.78 -21.61
C GLY A 679 19.26 -25.76 -20.54
N GLN A 680 18.29 -25.39 -19.69
CA GLN A 680 17.62 -26.32 -18.78
C GLN A 680 16.39 -26.99 -19.41
N GLY A 681 16.03 -26.60 -20.64
CA GLY A 681 14.99 -27.16 -21.49
C GLY A 681 13.68 -26.36 -21.49
N MET A 682 12.88 -26.51 -22.56
CA MET A 682 11.66 -25.71 -22.79
C MET A 682 10.68 -25.87 -21.62
N ARG A 683 10.31 -24.73 -21.03
CA ARG A 683 9.41 -24.64 -19.88
C ARG A 683 8.78 -23.26 -19.75
N LEU A 684 7.63 -23.20 -19.09
CA LEU A 684 7.04 -21.98 -18.58
C LEU A 684 7.28 -21.89 -17.07
N VAL A 685 7.84 -20.79 -16.59
CA VAL A 685 7.86 -20.45 -15.16
C VAL A 685 6.72 -19.49 -14.87
N VAL A 686 5.76 -19.92 -14.07
CA VAL A 686 4.72 -19.05 -13.49
C VAL A 686 5.16 -18.64 -12.09
N GLN A 687 5.23 -17.34 -11.83
CA GLN A 687 5.48 -16.76 -10.52
C GLN A 687 4.27 -15.91 -10.14
N SER A 688 3.75 -16.06 -8.92
CA SER A 688 2.71 -15.17 -8.39
C SER A 688 2.99 -14.74 -6.95
N ARG A 689 2.56 -13.52 -6.63
CA ARG A 689 2.60 -12.92 -5.30
C ARG A 689 1.20 -12.43 -4.96
N TRP A 690 0.65 -12.84 -3.82
CA TRP A 690 -0.57 -12.21 -3.29
C TRP A 690 -0.24 -10.75 -2.97
N ILE A 691 -0.98 -9.80 -3.53
CA ILE A 691 -0.77 -8.39 -3.23
C ILE A 691 -1.85 -7.81 -2.32
N GLY A 692 -3.03 -8.43 -2.21
CA GLY A 692 -4.05 -7.98 -1.26
C GLY A 692 -4.36 -6.49 -1.45
N ASN A 693 -4.33 -5.70 -0.37
CA ASN A 693 -4.48 -4.24 -0.44
C ASN A 693 -3.16 -3.45 -0.66
N ALA A 694 -2.03 -4.11 -0.92
CA ALA A 694 -0.76 -3.45 -1.20
C ALA A 694 -0.85 -2.43 -2.35
N ASN A 695 -0.14 -1.31 -2.19
CA ASN A 695 -0.06 -0.27 -3.21
C ASN A 695 1.00 -0.64 -4.26
N VAL A 696 0.57 -1.40 -5.26
CA VAL A 696 1.43 -1.89 -6.35
C VAL A 696 0.71 -1.65 -7.68
N THR A 697 1.39 -0.99 -8.62
CA THR A 697 0.89 -0.74 -9.97
C THR A 697 1.24 -1.89 -10.94
N VAL A 698 0.55 -1.94 -12.08
CA VAL A 698 0.90 -2.83 -13.20
C VAL A 698 2.29 -2.56 -13.78
N ARG A 699 2.86 -1.37 -13.54
CA ARG A 699 4.21 -1.00 -13.94
C ARG A 699 5.27 -1.50 -12.95
N ASP A 700 5.01 -1.43 -11.64
CA ASP A 700 5.97 -1.86 -10.61
C ASP A 700 6.34 -3.34 -10.78
N ILE A 701 5.35 -4.17 -11.14
CA ILE A 701 5.56 -5.60 -11.39
C ILE A 701 6.35 -5.90 -12.68
N MET A 702 6.72 -4.90 -13.48
CA MET A 702 7.66 -5.08 -14.60
C MET A 702 9.14 -4.87 -14.19
N ASP A 703 9.43 -4.26 -13.03
CA ASP A 703 10.80 -4.17 -12.53
C ASP A 703 11.18 -5.48 -11.82
N ASP A 704 12.29 -6.11 -12.23
CA ASP A 704 12.85 -7.28 -11.53
C ASP A 704 13.17 -6.97 -10.07
N LYS A 705 13.48 -5.73 -9.71
CA LYS A 705 13.72 -5.30 -8.32
C LYS A 705 12.46 -5.31 -7.46
N TRP A 706 11.26 -5.35 -8.06
CA TRP A 706 10.02 -5.54 -7.31
C TRP A 706 9.82 -7.02 -6.94
N TRP A 707 10.07 -7.92 -7.89
CA TRP A 707 10.06 -9.38 -7.65
C TRP A 707 11.20 -9.83 -6.74
N GLY A 708 12.41 -9.31 -6.96
CA GLY A 708 13.65 -9.78 -6.37
C GLY A 708 14.20 -11.03 -7.07
N GLU A 709 15.38 -11.47 -6.64
CA GLU A 709 16.02 -12.69 -7.16
C GLU A 709 15.16 -13.94 -6.91
N CYS A 710 15.23 -14.91 -7.81
CA CYS A 710 14.54 -16.19 -7.66
C CYS A 710 15.41 -17.19 -6.86
N SER A 711 15.70 -16.84 -5.60
CA SER A 711 16.52 -17.61 -4.67
C SER A 711 16.28 -17.17 -3.22
N ASP A 712 16.74 -17.96 -2.24
CA ASP A 712 16.69 -17.60 -0.81
C ASP A 712 17.39 -16.26 -0.45
N SER A 713 18.20 -15.67 -1.33
CA SER A 713 18.70 -14.29 -1.18
C SER A 713 17.56 -13.26 -1.00
N ASN A 714 16.46 -13.43 -1.74
CA ASN A 714 15.33 -12.52 -1.78
C ASN A 714 14.45 -12.63 -0.51
N PRO A 715 14.22 -11.52 0.23
CA PRO A 715 13.40 -11.52 1.45
C PRO A 715 11.98 -12.05 1.31
N LEU A 716 11.42 -12.02 0.08
CA LEU A 716 10.05 -12.45 -0.24
C LEU A 716 9.98 -13.80 -0.98
N TYR A 717 11.10 -14.50 -1.21
CA TYR A 717 11.12 -15.80 -1.91
C TYR A 717 10.20 -16.84 -1.24
N ARG A 718 10.14 -16.84 0.10
CA ARG A 718 9.24 -17.72 0.88
C ARG A 718 7.77 -17.28 0.90
N THR A 719 7.43 -16.12 0.34
CA THR A 719 6.03 -15.67 0.14
C THR A 719 5.55 -15.80 -1.30
N ASP A 720 6.46 -15.79 -2.27
CA ASP A 720 6.15 -16.04 -3.68
C ASP A 720 5.72 -17.49 -3.90
N CYS A 721 4.91 -17.69 -4.94
CA CYS A 721 4.51 -19.00 -5.43
C CYS A 721 5.11 -19.21 -6.82
N TYR A 722 5.97 -20.21 -6.96
CA TYR A 722 6.50 -20.64 -8.26
C TYR A 722 5.82 -21.93 -8.70
N ARG A 723 5.52 -22.04 -9.99
CA ARG A 723 5.12 -23.29 -10.64
C ARG A 723 5.82 -23.39 -12.00
N VAL A 724 6.71 -24.37 -12.13
CA VAL A 724 7.37 -24.70 -13.40
C VAL A 724 6.50 -25.70 -14.15
N LEU A 725 6.15 -25.37 -15.39
CA LEU A 725 5.42 -26.22 -16.33
C LEU A 725 6.38 -26.59 -17.47
N PRO A 726 7.09 -27.73 -17.37
CA PRO A 726 8.02 -28.18 -18.41
C PRO A 726 7.31 -28.67 -19.68
N CYS A 727 8.06 -28.80 -20.77
CA CYS A 727 7.65 -29.63 -21.90
C CYS A 727 7.78 -31.11 -21.53
N VAL A 728 6.69 -31.87 -21.62
CA VAL A 728 6.67 -33.32 -21.37
C VAL A 728 5.79 -34.00 -22.42
N GLY A 729 6.36 -34.97 -23.12
CA GLY A 729 5.75 -35.65 -24.26
C GLY A 729 5.87 -34.87 -25.57
N TYR A 730 4.83 -34.93 -26.41
CA TYR A 730 4.91 -34.51 -27.81
C TYR A 730 4.96 -32.97 -27.99
N PRO A 731 6.02 -32.38 -28.59
CA PRO A 731 6.21 -30.93 -28.66
C PRO A 731 5.43 -30.23 -29.80
N PHE A 732 4.69 -30.95 -30.64
CA PHE A 732 3.91 -30.37 -31.77
C PHE A 732 2.39 -30.58 -31.67
N PRO A 733 1.73 -30.25 -30.54
CA PRO A 733 0.33 -30.58 -30.25
C PRO A 733 -0.72 -29.95 -31.20
N LYS A 734 -0.34 -28.94 -31.98
CA LYS A 734 -1.16 -28.30 -33.03
C LYS A 734 -0.51 -28.38 -34.43
N GLY A 735 0.50 -29.23 -34.61
CA GLY A 735 1.29 -29.31 -35.83
C GLY A 735 2.16 -28.06 -36.10
N GLY A 736 2.89 -28.11 -37.22
CA GLY A 736 3.91 -27.12 -37.60
C GLY A 736 5.16 -27.17 -36.72
N ALA A 737 6.24 -26.53 -37.16
CA ALA A 737 7.57 -26.63 -36.55
C ALA A 737 7.76 -25.86 -35.22
N THR A 738 6.76 -25.12 -34.73
CA THR A 738 6.85 -24.44 -33.44
C THR A 738 6.72 -25.45 -32.30
N TRP A 739 7.79 -25.61 -31.51
CA TRP A 739 7.78 -26.34 -30.23
C TRP A 739 6.78 -25.72 -29.24
N ARG A 740 5.95 -26.55 -28.62
CA ARG A 740 4.94 -26.14 -27.62
C ARG A 740 4.79 -27.20 -26.53
N MET A 741 4.62 -26.73 -25.30
CA MET A 741 4.22 -27.55 -24.15
C MET A 741 2.72 -27.87 -24.25
N ALA A 742 2.30 -29.04 -23.78
CA ALA A 742 0.89 -29.46 -23.75
C ALA A 742 0.53 -30.12 -22.42
N TYR A 743 -0.67 -29.81 -21.90
CA TYR A 743 -1.19 -30.29 -20.63
C TYR A 743 -2.67 -30.65 -20.73
N TRP A 744 -3.05 -31.81 -20.20
CA TRP A 744 -4.44 -32.29 -20.23
C TRP A 744 -5.40 -31.44 -19.38
N SER A 745 -6.67 -31.41 -19.80
CA SER A 745 -7.83 -30.96 -19.01
C SER A 745 -8.81 -32.13 -18.84
N ARG A 746 -9.60 -32.14 -17.76
CA ARG A 746 -10.74 -33.07 -17.60
C ARG A 746 -11.96 -32.70 -18.46
N THR A 747 -11.99 -31.49 -19.05
CA THR A 747 -13.01 -31.12 -20.05
C THR A 747 -12.85 -32.02 -21.28
N ARG A 748 -13.91 -32.75 -21.66
CA ARG A 748 -14.01 -33.47 -22.93
C ARG A 748 -14.27 -32.50 -24.08
N TRP A 749 -13.76 -32.82 -25.27
CA TRP A 749 -14.21 -32.17 -26.50
C TRP A 749 -15.34 -33.00 -27.10
N LYS A 750 -16.58 -32.49 -26.96
CA LYS A 750 -17.83 -33.21 -27.24
C LYS A 750 -18.03 -34.48 -26.37
N TYR A 751 -19.23 -35.04 -26.43
CA TYR A 751 -19.57 -36.32 -25.79
C TYR A 751 -20.74 -36.99 -26.53
N ASP A 752 -20.58 -38.26 -26.89
CA ASP A 752 -21.67 -39.08 -27.41
C ASP A 752 -22.44 -39.74 -26.26
N THR A 753 -23.72 -39.43 -26.16
CA THR A 753 -24.64 -39.97 -25.14
C THR A 753 -25.10 -41.39 -25.45
N TYR A 754 -24.85 -41.91 -26.66
CA TYR A 754 -25.26 -43.25 -27.09
C TYR A 754 -24.13 -44.29 -27.03
N ASP A 755 -22.89 -43.85 -26.81
CA ASP A 755 -21.71 -44.73 -26.71
C ASP A 755 -21.18 -44.84 -25.26
N LYS A 756 -20.44 -45.92 -24.98
CA LYS A 756 -19.90 -46.25 -23.66
C LYS A 756 -18.78 -45.30 -23.25
N ASP A 757 -18.73 -44.93 -21.98
CA ASP A 757 -17.65 -44.11 -21.45
C ASP A 757 -16.47 -44.97 -20.96
N ASN A 758 -15.72 -45.55 -21.91
CA ASN A 758 -14.61 -46.49 -21.66
C ASN A 758 -13.29 -46.06 -22.34
N GLU A 759 -12.24 -46.87 -22.31
CA GLU A 759 -10.95 -46.54 -22.94
C GLU A 759 -10.98 -46.38 -24.47
N HIS A 760 -11.95 -46.96 -25.18
CA HIS A 760 -12.05 -46.89 -26.64
C HIS A 760 -12.91 -45.71 -27.12
N SER A 761 -13.94 -45.36 -26.37
CA SER A 761 -15.01 -44.44 -26.73
C SER A 761 -15.04 -43.20 -25.84
N ASN A 762 -15.66 -42.09 -26.27
CA ASN A 762 -15.75 -40.84 -25.47
C ASN A 762 -14.40 -40.39 -24.85
N LYS A 763 -13.32 -40.48 -25.64
CA LYS A 763 -11.92 -40.33 -25.20
C LYS A 763 -11.22 -39.05 -25.70
N THR A 764 -11.97 -38.12 -26.29
CA THR A 764 -11.42 -36.87 -26.82
C THR A 764 -11.45 -35.79 -25.74
N PHE A 765 -10.29 -35.26 -25.37
CA PHE A 765 -10.16 -34.27 -24.31
C PHE A 765 -9.52 -32.98 -24.79
N CYS A 766 -9.90 -31.89 -24.13
CA CYS A 766 -9.26 -30.60 -24.27
C CYS A 766 -7.87 -30.60 -23.61
N TYR A 767 -7.00 -29.74 -24.10
CA TYR A 767 -5.68 -29.48 -23.52
C TYR A 767 -5.40 -27.97 -23.46
N ARG A 768 -4.45 -27.60 -22.59
CA ARG A 768 -3.75 -26.32 -22.62
C ARG A 768 -2.45 -26.48 -23.39
N VAL A 769 -2.16 -25.52 -24.27
CA VAL A 769 -0.91 -25.45 -25.04
C VAL A 769 -0.20 -24.15 -24.73
N LEU A 770 1.14 -24.19 -24.68
CA LEU A 770 1.95 -23.06 -24.24
C LEU A 770 3.24 -23.00 -25.07
N SER A 771 3.63 -21.82 -25.55
CA SER A 771 4.81 -21.63 -26.41
C SER A 771 5.31 -20.19 -26.35
N LYS A 772 6.44 -19.90 -27.00
CA LYS A 772 6.95 -18.53 -27.21
C LYS A 772 5.93 -17.56 -27.81
N ASP A 773 4.87 -18.05 -28.48
CA ASP A 773 3.85 -17.23 -29.13
C ASP A 773 2.64 -16.92 -28.22
N GLY A 774 2.58 -17.58 -27.05
CA GLY A 774 1.55 -17.41 -26.03
C GLY A 774 0.99 -18.73 -25.49
N PHE A 775 -0.14 -18.63 -24.80
CA PHE A 775 -0.97 -19.75 -24.36
C PHE A 775 -1.89 -20.23 -25.48
N ASP A 776 -2.69 -21.28 -25.27
CA ASP A 776 -3.74 -21.74 -26.18
C ASP A 776 -4.66 -22.79 -25.52
N ARG A 777 -5.80 -23.05 -26.16
CA ARG A 777 -6.67 -24.21 -25.91
C ARG A 777 -6.81 -25.03 -27.19
N GLY A 778 -6.90 -26.35 -27.07
CA GLY A 778 -7.20 -27.23 -28.19
C GLY A 778 -7.74 -28.57 -27.72
N HIS A 779 -7.86 -29.52 -28.64
CA HIS A 779 -8.41 -30.86 -28.43
C HIS A 779 -7.60 -31.87 -29.24
N ASN A 780 -7.51 -33.12 -28.77
CA ASN A 780 -6.75 -34.19 -29.43
C ASN A 780 -7.71 -35.20 -30.10
N ASP A 781 -8.26 -34.85 -31.26
CA ASP A 781 -9.25 -35.66 -31.99
C ASP A 781 -8.71 -37.05 -32.40
N ASN A 782 -7.41 -37.17 -32.63
CA ASN A 782 -6.76 -38.42 -33.01
C ASN A 782 -6.46 -39.35 -31.82
N ALA A 783 -6.52 -38.85 -30.58
CA ALA A 783 -6.26 -39.59 -29.34
C ALA A 783 -4.89 -40.32 -29.23
N THR A 784 -3.95 -40.09 -30.17
CA THR A 784 -2.63 -40.76 -30.21
C THR A 784 -1.53 -40.02 -29.46
N LEU A 785 -1.53 -38.69 -29.49
CA LEU A 785 -0.46 -37.86 -28.91
C LEU A 785 -0.42 -37.96 -27.37
N HIS A 786 0.78 -38.10 -26.81
CA HIS A 786 1.03 -38.25 -25.38
C HIS A 786 1.49 -36.92 -24.76
N TYR A 787 0.88 -36.51 -23.66
CA TYR A 787 1.19 -35.27 -22.93
C TYR A 787 1.34 -35.53 -21.43
N GLY A 788 2.01 -34.62 -20.72
CA GLY A 788 2.16 -34.65 -19.28
C GLY A 788 0.86 -34.36 -18.50
N VAL A 789 0.78 -34.87 -17.27
CA VAL A 789 -0.33 -34.64 -16.34
C VAL A 789 0.10 -33.69 -15.22
N ARG A 790 -0.66 -32.61 -15.03
CA ARG A 790 -0.53 -31.70 -13.88
C ARG A 790 -1.88 -31.66 -13.16
N LEU A 791 -1.87 -31.95 -11.86
CA LEU A 791 -3.07 -31.91 -11.02
C LEU A 791 -3.13 -30.62 -10.20
N MET A 792 -4.27 -30.40 -9.56
CA MET A 792 -4.49 -29.39 -8.53
C MET A 792 -5.19 -30.02 -7.32
N VAL A 793 -5.02 -29.40 -6.16
CA VAL A 793 -5.62 -29.86 -4.90
C VAL A 793 -7.07 -29.37 -4.77
N ASN A 794 -7.96 -30.19 -4.22
CA ASN A 794 -9.37 -29.85 -3.94
C ASN A 794 -9.48 -28.60 -3.04
N ARG A 795 -10.50 -27.76 -3.27
CA ARG A 795 -10.75 -26.48 -2.56
C ARG A 795 -10.70 -26.61 -1.04
N ASP A 796 -11.36 -27.64 -0.53
CA ASP A 796 -11.54 -27.95 0.89
C ASP A 796 -10.25 -28.31 1.64
N VAL A 797 -9.16 -28.61 0.93
CA VAL A 797 -7.88 -28.91 1.57
C VAL A 797 -7.30 -27.64 2.19
N ASP A 798 -6.91 -27.74 3.47
CA ASP A 798 -6.21 -26.67 4.17
C ASP A 798 -4.88 -26.35 3.48
N GLU A 799 -4.71 -25.09 3.06
CA GLU A 799 -3.51 -24.49 2.47
C GLU A 799 -2.24 -24.66 3.35
N PHE A 800 -2.41 -24.89 4.65
CA PHE A 800 -1.36 -25.13 5.64
C PHE A 800 -1.33 -26.58 6.14
N GLY A 801 -2.25 -27.43 5.68
CA GLY A 801 -2.30 -28.85 6.02
C GLY A 801 -1.32 -29.72 5.23
N LYS A 802 -1.01 -30.91 5.75
CA LYS A 802 -0.03 -31.86 5.17
C LYS A 802 -0.30 -32.27 3.70
N ARG A 803 -1.52 -32.07 3.19
CA ARG A 803 -1.93 -32.41 1.81
C ARG A 803 -1.80 -31.25 0.82
N ALA A 804 -1.57 -30.02 1.28
CA ALA A 804 -1.34 -28.86 0.42
C ALA A 804 -0.10 -29.05 -0.47
N PRO A 805 -0.07 -28.59 -1.73
CA PRO A 805 1.05 -28.78 -2.64
C PRO A 805 2.39 -28.36 -2.03
N ARG A 806 2.44 -27.19 -1.36
CA ARG A 806 3.64 -26.65 -0.70
C ARG A 806 4.13 -27.43 0.53
N GLN A 807 3.35 -28.39 1.05
CA GLN A 807 3.73 -29.27 2.17
C GLN A 807 4.01 -30.70 1.68
N LEU A 808 3.19 -31.19 0.75
CA LEU A 808 3.22 -32.56 0.23
C LEU A 808 4.31 -32.76 -0.85
N GLN A 809 4.65 -31.72 -1.59
CA GLN A 809 5.48 -31.79 -2.79
C GLN A 809 6.65 -30.81 -2.73
N LYS A 810 7.76 -31.19 -3.37
CA LYS A 810 8.92 -30.32 -3.64
C LYS A 810 9.50 -30.68 -5.00
N ASP A 811 9.96 -29.66 -5.72
CA ASP A 811 10.80 -29.81 -6.90
C ASP A 811 12.26 -29.64 -6.47
N LYS A 812 13.06 -30.70 -6.57
CA LYS A 812 14.49 -30.68 -6.19
C LYS A 812 15.32 -29.75 -7.08
N ASP A 813 14.79 -29.42 -8.26
CA ASP A 813 15.43 -28.59 -9.27
C ASP A 813 14.82 -27.18 -9.33
N GLU A 814 13.89 -26.80 -8.44
CA GLU A 814 13.12 -25.54 -8.55
C GLU A 814 14.05 -24.35 -8.78
N GLN A 815 15.04 -24.14 -7.90
CA GLN A 815 15.99 -23.03 -8.00
C GLN A 815 16.87 -23.07 -9.26
N ARG A 816 17.10 -24.24 -9.86
CA ARG A 816 17.79 -24.36 -11.16
C ARG A 816 16.88 -23.95 -12.31
N LEU A 817 15.58 -24.27 -12.22
CA LEU A 817 14.60 -24.08 -13.28
C LEU A 817 13.92 -22.70 -13.27
N ILE A 818 13.83 -22.01 -12.12
CA ILE A 818 13.20 -20.67 -11.99
C ILE A 818 14.17 -19.49 -12.17
N ARG A 819 15.49 -19.72 -12.11
CA ARG A 819 16.49 -18.67 -12.33
C ARG A 819 16.64 -18.36 -13.83
N ARG A 820 17.30 -17.25 -14.12
CA ARG A 820 17.83 -16.87 -15.44
C ARG A 820 19.36 -16.90 -15.35
N LYS A 821 20.04 -17.01 -16.49
CA LYS A 821 21.47 -16.67 -16.59
C LYS A 821 21.67 -15.15 -16.50
#